data_AF-A0A812GF85-F1
#
_entry.id   AF-A0A812GF85-F1
#
_cell.length_a   1.000
_cell.length_b   1.000
_cell.length_c   1.000
_cell.angle_alpha   90.00
_cell.angle_beta   90.00
_cell.angle_gamma   90.00
#
_symmetry.space_group_name_H-M   'P 1'
#
loop_
_entity.id
_entity.type
_entity.pdbx_description
1 polymer ?
#
loop_
_entity_poly.entity_id
_entity_poly.type
_entity_poly.pdbx_seq_one_letter_code
_entity_poly.pdbx_strand_id
1 'polypeptide(L)'
;MTRGGLNYKHLRAAAVIIVTPLALGLYFVNTIYASAILVICCYMWGHVLLRRQVTPFPVLLRGAAAALMLLCTTFITAMPWLVFGGIQGCREFDPTMKTIFGYAFEEFWKGFWIRVAALWLITGVALFLSIAEHLPSSYIRDCVRCCLFIYAGVVASAVAEALIACRGTDLDNDGYRDSSIDVGARSLQAGMFVFGRLTFFMSGIWYIQIVIKKLQALEQAFGEALPWSKAMKWLSHCLVLWQWSIVLLASTVYAPWVLFLLSMCGTLNIILLIGAKMRALRLPLRALQQARQFASRDDAMTEKTALAMSVLRRMQLAILLGNMSMVAGFLAMGLGFFLDSTLMTMVSDYASILDVTANAISLTLLASGSLSLPRCYSWRLRALSSQARPVIRATQQERLECSCGSLSVAKTLSDQVGRRLSGTSRRRVGSAIACERCSWDAVVQEIAGRRVSVLQLLDFYASLGSDLMAHFDPARSTTNDVVYQAIIPESLWGDQGKALAEVLPKPTACLQQMPSFRSAPRMVTHHWANRFRDLVAVVVADSLGLRRWDSIAELLSKGQTATLAERLRDQGSQNWEFWICALCINQHASICANASGFDTVTGQKLPSCSCLTPKYLNDSRIKCELNKFDSMMEHLHQSFGDGFLQVIAIDKDFNIFSRAWCLAELGQACANQLDQHVVLHSPEMLEQNSGQLDSLRVEDCASSRPEDKEEILAKIGSVSEIAKFNEGLRQLLLGSEGILTGWQDGEKLLLDVGAIAARAYAMNSQRSGELVQAQADEGVEDLVEL
;
A
#
# COMPACT_ATOMS: atom_id res chain seq x y z
N MET A 1 -4.26 32.36 -16.67
CA MET A 1 -4.90 31.87 -17.89
C MET A 1 -5.72 30.63 -17.57
N THR A 2 -6.98 30.82 -17.20
CA THR A 2 -7.93 29.76 -16.79
C THR A 2 -9.31 30.18 -17.29
N ARG A 3 -9.66 29.89 -18.55
CA ARG A 3 -11.05 29.90 -19.06
C ARG A 3 -11.05 29.44 -20.50
N GLY A 4 -11.88 28.45 -20.81
CA GLY A 4 -11.86 27.70 -22.07
C GLY A 4 -11.55 26.22 -21.88
N GLY A 5 -11.82 25.66 -20.70
CA GLY A 5 -11.75 24.21 -20.48
C GLY A 5 -12.91 23.54 -21.21
N LEU A 6 -12.72 23.16 -22.47
CA LEU A 6 -13.56 22.13 -23.09
C LEU A 6 -13.61 20.97 -22.10
N ASN A 7 -14.80 20.66 -21.60
CA ASN A 7 -14.98 19.69 -20.54
C ASN A 7 -14.43 18.35 -21.04
N TYR A 8 -13.23 17.99 -20.57
CA TYR A 8 -12.45 16.85 -21.04
C TYR A 8 -13.25 15.53 -20.98
N LYS A 9 -14.31 15.49 -20.16
CA LYS A 9 -15.30 14.40 -20.12
C LYS A 9 -16.06 14.23 -21.44
N HIS A 10 -16.45 15.31 -22.12
CA HIS A 10 -17.15 15.24 -23.40
C HIS A 10 -16.24 14.81 -24.54
N LEU A 11 -14.98 15.28 -24.57
CA LEU A 11 -14.00 14.82 -25.57
C LEU A 11 -13.72 13.31 -25.45
N ARG A 12 -13.72 12.79 -24.21
CA ARG A 12 -13.57 11.35 -23.92
C ARG A 12 -14.77 10.52 -24.40
N ALA A 13 -15.98 10.98 -24.08
CA ALA A 13 -17.20 10.32 -24.53
C ALA A 13 -17.30 10.35 -26.07
N ALA A 14 -17.00 11.49 -26.69
CA ALA A 14 -16.99 11.65 -28.14
C ALA A 14 -15.97 10.72 -28.81
N ALA A 15 -14.77 10.58 -28.25
CA ALA A 15 -13.79 9.64 -28.78
C ALA A 15 -14.31 8.20 -28.78
N VAL A 16 -14.91 7.71 -27.69
CA VAL A 16 -15.48 6.35 -27.65
C VAL A 16 -16.64 6.19 -28.63
N ILE A 17 -17.56 7.16 -28.64
CA ILE A 17 -18.75 7.12 -29.50
C ILE A 17 -18.40 7.17 -30.99
N ILE A 18 -17.31 7.83 -31.38
CA ILE A 18 -16.90 7.92 -32.80
C ILE A 18 -16.03 6.73 -33.20
N VAL A 19 -15.08 6.36 -32.33
CA VAL A 19 -14.05 5.39 -32.66
C VAL A 19 -14.59 3.95 -32.65
N THR A 20 -15.47 3.60 -31.72
CA THR A 20 -16.00 2.23 -31.64
C THR A 20 -16.85 1.87 -32.86
N PRO A 21 -17.81 2.70 -33.33
CA PRO A 21 -18.53 2.44 -34.56
C PRO A 21 -17.65 2.47 -35.80
N LEU A 22 -16.62 3.32 -35.84
CA LEU A 22 -15.67 3.34 -36.95
C LEU A 22 -14.87 2.03 -37.02
N ALA A 23 -14.39 1.53 -35.89
CA ALA A 23 -13.70 0.24 -35.82
C ALA A 23 -14.63 -0.92 -36.21
N LEU A 24 -15.89 -0.90 -35.78
CA LEU A 24 -16.90 -1.89 -36.17
C LEU A 24 -17.23 -1.82 -37.66
N GLY A 25 -17.39 -0.62 -38.23
CA GLY A 25 -17.65 -0.43 -39.65
C GLY A 25 -16.48 -0.90 -40.52
N LEU A 26 -15.25 -0.59 -40.11
CA LEU A 26 -14.04 -1.08 -40.77
C LEU A 26 -13.89 -2.59 -40.67
N TYR A 27 -14.45 -3.24 -39.64
CA TYR A 27 -14.39 -4.70 -39.51
C TYR A 27 -15.08 -5.41 -40.67
N PHE A 28 -16.15 -4.82 -41.22
CA PHE A 28 -16.84 -5.34 -42.40
C PHE A 28 -16.11 -5.05 -43.71
N VAL A 29 -15.20 -4.06 -43.75
CA VAL A 29 -14.42 -3.70 -44.94
C VAL A 29 -13.11 -4.48 -44.99
N ASN A 30 -12.39 -4.51 -43.86
CA ASN A 30 -11.11 -5.17 -43.73
C ASN A 30 -10.81 -5.43 -42.24
N THR A 31 -10.88 -6.70 -41.85
CA THR A 31 -10.69 -7.12 -40.46
C THR A 31 -9.30 -6.83 -39.91
N ILE A 32 -8.26 -6.80 -40.75
CA ILE A 32 -6.88 -6.49 -40.35
C ILE A 32 -6.79 -5.02 -39.92
N TYR A 33 -7.30 -4.09 -40.73
CA TYR A 33 -7.30 -2.66 -40.37
C TYR A 33 -8.17 -2.39 -39.15
N ALA A 34 -9.33 -3.05 -39.06
CA ALA A 34 -10.23 -2.91 -37.93
C ALA A 34 -9.58 -3.38 -36.62
N SER A 35 -8.94 -4.56 -36.63
CA SER A 35 -8.17 -5.06 -35.49
C SER A 35 -7.05 -4.11 -35.11
N ALA A 36 -6.32 -3.58 -36.08
CA ALA A 36 -5.25 -2.62 -35.81
C ALA A 36 -5.79 -1.37 -35.11
N ILE A 37 -6.79 -0.72 -35.69
CA ILE A 37 -7.41 0.47 -35.12
C ILE A 37 -7.96 0.16 -33.73
N LEU A 38 -8.63 -0.98 -33.53
CA LEU A 38 -9.15 -1.36 -32.22
C LEU A 38 -8.04 -1.44 -31.16
N VAL A 39 -6.89 -2.06 -31.46
CA VAL A 39 -5.75 -2.11 -30.52
C VAL A 39 -5.21 -0.72 -30.21
N ILE A 40 -5.08 0.15 -31.22
CA ILE A 40 -4.64 1.55 -31.04
C ILE A 40 -5.59 2.27 -30.10
N CYS A 41 -6.89 2.09 -30.31
CA CYS A 41 -7.92 2.76 -29.53
C CYS A 41 -7.97 2.22 -28.11
N CYS A 42 -7.80 0.91 -27.90
CA CYS A 42 -7.64 0.31 -26.57
C CYS A 42 -6.40 0.84 -25.85
N TYR A 43 -5.26 0.95 -26.54
CA TYR A 43 -4.03 1.52 -25.98
C TYR A 43 -4.22 2.99 -25.60
N MET A 44 -4.74 3.81 -26.52
CA MET A 44 -4.99 5.24 -26.28
C MET A 44 -6.04 5.46 -25.19
N TRP A 45 -7.09 4.64 -25.13
CA TRP A 45 -8.06 4.64 -24.04
C TRP A 45 -7.34 4.33 -22.73
N GLY A 46 -6.68 3.17 -22.65
CA GLY A 46 -5.97 2.73 -21.45
C GLY A 46 -5.00 3.80 -20.94
N HIS A 47 -4.27 4.44 -21.85
CA HIS A 47 -3.34 5.51 -21.53
C HIS A 47 -4.03 6.82 -21.11
N VAL A 48 -5.03 7.31 -21.83
CA VAL A 48 -5.63 8.65 -21.61
C VAL A 48 -6.71 8.65 -20.53
N LEU A 49 -7.60 7.67 -20.54
CA LEU A 49 -8.73 7.61 -19.61
C LEU A 49 -8.28 7.21 -18.21
N LEU A 50 -7.37 6.23 -18.12
CA LEU A 50 -6.97 5.68 -16.83
C LEU A 50 -5.82 6.46 -16.18
N ARG A 51 -5.01 7.24 -16.92
CA ARG A 51 -3.94 8.08 -16.32
C ARG A 51 -4.43 9.08 -15.26
N ARG A 52 -5.71 9.49 -15.32
CA ARG A 52 -6.32 10.39 -14.31
C ARG A 52 -7.11 9.66 -13.22
N GLN A 53 -7.15 8.34 -13.24
CA GLN A 53 -7.79 7.59 -12.18
C GLN A 53 -6.88 7.61 -10.95
N VAL A 54 -7.28 8.39 -9.94
CA VAL A 54 -6.55 8.58 -8.68
C VAL A 54 -6.91 7.48 -7.68
N THR A 55 -8.16 7.02 -7.70
CA THR A 55 -8.65 5.99 -6.78
C THR A 55 -8.44 4.57 -7.34
N PRO A 56 -8.13 3.58 -6.49
CA PRO A 56 -8.16 2.17 -6.89
C PRO A 56 -9.57 1.79 -7.37
N PHE A 57 -9.66 0.81 -8.26
CA PHE A 57 -10.96 0.28 -8.67
C PHE A 57 -11.71 -0.29 -7.45
N PRO A 58 -13.03 -0.10 -7.34
CA PRO A 58 -13.83 -0.70 -6.27
C PRO A 58 -13.58 -2.21 -6.16
N VAL A 59 -13.56 -2.76 -4.96
CA VAL A 59 -13.30 -4.20 -4.72
C VAL A 59 -14.21 -5.08 -5.57
N LEU A 60 -15.50 -4.73 -5.68
CA LEU A 60 -16.45 -5.45 -6.53
C LEU A 60 -16.05 -5.43 -8.01
N LEU A 61 -15.59 -4.29 -8.54
CA LEU A 61 -15.15 -4.19 -9.92
C LEU A 61 -13.85 -4.98 -10.16
N ARG A 62 -12.92 -4.95 -9.18
CA ARG A 62 -11.69 -5.77 -9.21
C ARG A 62 -12.02 -7.26 -9.18
N GLY A 63 -12.93 -7.67 -8.30
CA GLY A 63 -13.43 -9.04 -8.19
C GLY A 63 -14.17 -9.50 -9.45
N ALA A 64 -15.02 -8.65 -10.03
CA ALA A 64 -15.73 -8.95 -11.28
C ALA A 64 -14.75 -9.08 -12.46
N ALA A 65 -13.78 -8.18 -12.58
CA ALA A 65 -12.74 -8.29 -13.61
C ALA A 65 -11.88 -9.55 -13.42
N ALA A 66 -11.50 -9.87 -12.18
CA ALA A 66 -10.80 -11.10 -11.83
C ALA A 66 -11.58 -12.35 -12.22
N ALA A 67 -12.85 -12.42 -11.85
CA ALA A 67 -13.74 -13.53 -12.21
C ALA A 67 -13.90 -13.64 -13.73
N LEU A 68 -14.08 -12.52 -14.44
CA LEU A 68 -14.19 -12.50 -15.90
C LEU A 68 -12.93 -13.05 -16.58
N MET A 69 -11.73 -12.66 -16.13
CA MET A 69 -10.49 -13.21 -16.65
C MET A 69 -10.37 -14.71 -16.39
N LEU A 70 -10.71 -15.18 -15.19
CA LEU A 70 -10.69 -16.61 -14.87
C LEU A 70 -11.65 -17.41 -15.76
N LEU A 71 -12.88 -16.92 -15.94
CA LEU A 71 -13.88 -17.54 -16.81
C LEU A 71 -13.43 -17.55 -18.27
N CYS A 72 -12.89 -16.45 -18.77
CA CYS A 72 -12.38 -16.35 -20.13
C CYS A 72 -11.20 -17.29 -20.37
N THR A 73 -10.22 -17.33 -19.46
CA THR A 73 -9.08 -18.26 -19.53
C THR A 73 -9.51 -19.72 -19.48
N THR A 74 -10.47 -20.04 -18.61
CA THR A 74 -11.05 -21.39 -18.51
C THR A 74 -11.79 -21.76 -19.79
N PHE A 75 -12.57 -20.85 -20.35
CA PHE A 75 -13.29 -21.06 -21.61
C PHE A 75 -12.33 -21.32 -22.76
N ILE A 76 -11.28 -20.51 -22.93
CA ILE A 76 -10.27 -20.69 -23.99
C ILE A 76 -9.54 -22.02 -23.83
N THR A 77 -9.23 -22.40 -22.58
CA THR A 77 -8.62 -23.69 -22.29
C THR A 77 -9.56 -24.84 -22.70
N ALA A 78 -10.86 -24.73 -22.42
CA ALA A 78 -11.86 -25.77 -22.74
C ALA A 78 -12.38 -25.72 -24.19
N MET A 79 -12.14 -24.64 -24.92
CA MET A 79 -12.69 -24.38 -26.25
C MET A 79 -12.46 -25.54 -27.24
N PRO A 80 -11.28 -26.19 -27.31
CA PRO A 80 -11.09 -27.35 -28.19
C PRO A 80 -12.10 -28.48 -27.95
N TRP A 81 -12.46 -28.73 -26.69
CA TRP A 81 -13.43 -29.76 -26.32
C TRP A 81 -14.87 -29.35 -26.55
N LEU A 82 -15.22 -28.13 -26.13
CA LEU A 82 -16.59 -27.64 -26.19
C LEU A 82 -17.06 -27.39 -27.63
N VAL A 83 -16.17 -26.94 -28.50
CA VAL A 83 -16.52 -26.50 -29.86
C VAL A 83 -16.17 -27.54 -30.91
N PHE A 84 -15.10 -28.33 -30.70
CA PHE A 84 -14.54 -29.19 -31.75
C PHE A 84 -14.43 -30.67 -31.35
N GLY A 85 -15.07 -31.12 -30.27
CA GLY A 85 -15.00 -32.53 -29.85
C GLY A 85 -13.64 -32.95 -29.27
N GLY A 86 -12.82 -31.99 -28.86
CA GLY A 86 -11.54 -32.21 -28.20
C GLY A 86 -10.43 -32.59 -29.18
N ILE A 87 -9.37 -33.21 -28.67
CA ILE A 87 -8.25 -33.63 -29.51
C ILE A 87 -8.68 -34.58 -30.63
N GLN A 88 -9.67 -35.44 -30.38
CA GLN A 88 -10.19 -36.39 -31.36
C GLN A 88 -10.92 -35.66 -32.49
N GLY A 89 -11.89 -34.80 -32.19
CA GLY A 89 -12.58 -34.07 -33.25
C GLY A 89 -11.67 -33.07 -34.00
N CYS A 90 -10.63 -32.51 -33.35
CA CYS A 90 -9.61 -31.75 -34.07
C CYS A 90 -8.70 -32.63 -34.96
N ARG A 91 -8.54 -33.92 -34.63
CA ARG A 91 -7.67 -34.91 -35.30
C ARG A 91 -8.39 -35.80 -36.33
N GLU A 92 -9.71 -35.92 -36.26
CA GLU A 92 -10.55 -36.68 -37.21
C GLU A 92 -10.35 -36.20 -38.66
N PHE A 93 -9.83 -34.98 -38.85
CA PHE A 93 -9.51 -34.37 -40.14
C PHE A 93 -8.13 -34.76 -40.71
N ASP A 94 -7.77 -36.04 -40.71
CA ASP A 94 -6.50 -36.61 -41.18
C ASP A 94 -5.22 -36.16 -40.41
N PRO A 95 -4.60 -37.04 -39.59
CA PRO A 95 -3.42 -36.71 -38.79
C PRO A 95 -2.14 -36.49 -39.61
N THR A 96 -2.13 -36.80 -40.91
CA THR A 96 -0.97 -36.61 -41.79
C THR A 96 -0.92 -35.22 -42.43
N MET A 97 -2.02 -34.47 -42.37
CA MET A 97 -2.10 -33.14 -42.97
C MET A 97 -1.20 -32.13 -42.27
N LYS A 98 -0.56 -31.32 -43.09
CA LYS A 98 0.16 -30.14 -42.63
C LYS A 98 -0.74 -28.92 -42.72
N THR A 99 -0.59 -28.01 -41.76
CA THR A 99 -1.18 -26.67 -41.90
C THR A 99 -0.57 -25.94 -43.12
N ILE A 100 -1.18 -24.84 -43.54
CA ILE A 100 -0.61 -23.93 -44.56
C ILE A 100 0.82 -23.43 -44.24
N PHE A 101 1.25 -23.58 -42.98
CA PHE A 101 2.60 -23.21 -42.52
C PHE A 101 3.57 -24.40 -42.45
N GLY A 102 3.12 -25.60 -42.84
CA GLY A 102 3.92 -26.84 -42.81
C GLY A 102 3.89 -27.60 -41.48
N TYR A 103 3.11 -27.16 -40.48
CA TYR A 103 3.05 -27.82 -39.16
C TYR A 103 2.25 -29.10 -39.18
N ALA A 104 2.79 -30.14 -38.54
CA ALA A 104 1.99 -31.29 -38.14
C ALA A 104 1.02 -30.90 -37.02
N PHE A 105 -0.14 -31.56 -36.97
CA PHE A 105 -1.15 -31.33 -35.93
C PHE A 105 -0.57 -31.37 -34.51
N GLU A 106 0.29 -32.33 -34.21
CA GLU A 106 0.90 -32.51 -32.88
C GLU A 106 1.80 -31.34 -32.48
N GLU A 107 2.52 -30.72 -33.43
CA GLU A 107 3.35 -29.55 -33.17
C GLU A 107 2.49 -28.32 -32.86
N PHE A 108 1.42 -28.15 -33.64
CA PHE A 108 0.46 -27.09 -33.44
C PHE A 108 -0.25 -27.22 -32.08
N TRP A 109 -0.68 -28.44 -31.74
CA TRP A 109 -1.34 -28.74 -30.47
C TRP A 109 -0.41 -28.46 -29.28
N LYS A 110 0.88 -28.82 -29.38
CA LYS A 110 1.88 -28.43 -28.38
C LYS A 110 2.01 -26.91 -28.26
N GLY A 111 2.09 -26.19 -29.38
CA GLY A 111 2.12 -24.73 -29.39
C GLY A 111 0.94 -24.10 -28.65
N PHE A 112 -0.27 -24.58 -28.94
CA PHE A 112 -1.50 -24.16 -28.25
C PHE A 112 -1.40 -24.38 -26.73
N TRP A 113 -0.97 -25.55 -26.26
CA TRP A 113 -0.85 -25.83 -24.82
C TRP A 113 0.18 -24.97 -24.11
N ILE A 114 1.31 -24.69 -24.76
CA ILE A 114 2.33 -23.80 -24.22
C ILE A 114 1.76 -22.38 -24.12
N ARG A 115 0.97 -21.94 -25.10
CA ARG A 115 0.27 -20.64 -25.04
C ARG A 115 -0.80 -20.61 -23.96
N VAL A 116 -1.56 -21.69 -23.76
CA VAL A 116 -2.53 -21.83 -22.66
C VAL A 116 -1.81 -21.76 -21.31
N ALA A 117 -0.65 -22.41 -21.14
CA ALA A 117 0.15 -22.29 -19.93
C ALA A 117 0.59 -20.84 -19.67
N ALA A 118 1.03 -20.12 -20.70
CA ALA A 118 1.35 -18.70 -20.60
C ALA A 118 0.11 -17.86 -20.27
N LEU A 119 -1.07 -18.19 -20.81
CA LEU A 119 -2.33 -17.55 -20.50
C LEU A 119 -2.71 -17.72 -19.02
N TRP A 120 -2.54 -18.92 -18.45
CA TRP A 120 -2.75 -19.16 -17.02
C TRP A 120 -1.75 -18.38 -16.16
N LEU A 121 -0.48 -18.30 -16.56
CA LEU A 121 0.52 -17.51 -15.84
C LEU A 121 0.13 -16.02 -15.81
N ILE A 122 -0.18 -15.41 -16.96
CA ILE A 122 -0.58 -14.00 -17.02
C ILE A 122 -1.90 -13.78 -16.29
N THR A 123 -2.82 -14.73 -16.30
CA THR A 123 -4.06 -14.68 -15.50
C THR A 123 -3.73 -14.62 -14.02
N GLY A 124 -2.84 -15.51 -13.53
CA GLY A 124 -2.39 -15.51 -12.14
C GLY A 124 -1.72 -14.19 -11.73
N VAL A 125 -0.86 -13.64 -12.59
CA VAL A 125 -0.22 -12.33 -12.36
C VAL A 125 -1.25 -11.20 -12.37
N ALA A 126 -2.17 -11.17 -13.33
CA ALA A 126 -3.20 -10.15 -13.43
C ALA A 126 -4.14 -10.18 -12.22
N LEU A 127 -4.53 -11.37 -11.77
CA LEU A 127 -5.32 -11.57 -10.55
C LEU A 127 -4.56 -11.10 -9.32
N PHE A 128 -3.29 -11.50 -9.18
CA PHE A 128 -2.44 -11.07 -8.08
C PHE A 128 -2.33 -9.55 -8.03
N LEU A 129 -2.01 -8.90 -9.16
CA LEU A 129 -1.90 -7.44 -9.22
C LEU A 129 -3.24 -6.71 -9.01
N SER A 130 -4.36 -7.31 -9.43
CA SER A 130 -5.70 -6.69 -9.30
C SER A 130 -6.28 -6.87 -7.90
N ILE A 131 -6.10 -8.03 -7.28
CA ILE A 131 -6.68 -8.37 -5.98
C ILE A 131 -5.79 -7.89 -4.85
N ALA A 132 -4.46 -7.93 -5.01
CA ALA A 132 -3.55 -7.49 -3.97
C ALA A 132 -3.94 -6.10 -3.47
N GLU A 133 -3.98 -5.96 -2.15
CA GLU A 133 -4.12 -4.66 -1.54
C GLU A 133 -2.88 -3.86 -1.89
N HIS A 134 -3.07 -2.97 -2.84
CA HIS A 134 -2.11 -1.96 -3.16
C HIS A 134 -2.68 -0.62 -2.75
N LEU A 135 -1.81 0.25 -2.25
CA LEU A 135 -2.12 1.66 -2.08
C LEU A 135 -2.63 2.26 -3.40
N PRO A 136 -3.17 3.49 -3.38
CA PRO A 136 -3.42 4.28 -4.58
C PRO A 136 -2.13 4.63 -5.37
N SER A 137 -1.20 3.71 -5.53
CA SER A 137 -0.02 3.84 -6.37
C SER A 137 -0.41 3.98 -7.82
N SER A 138 0.02 5.08 -8.44
CA SER A 138 -0.14 5.27 -9.90
C SER A 138 0.60 4.16 -10.67
N TYR A 139 1.70 3.68 -10.10
CA TYR A 139 2.56 2.66 -10.66
C TYR A 139 1.88 1.29 -10.78
N ILE A 140 1.31 0.78 -9.69
CA ILE A 140 0.64 -0.53 -9.73
C ILE A 140 -0.53 -0.50 -10.70
N ARG A 141 -1.25 0.62 -10.80
CA ARG A 141 -2.32 0.78 -11.80
C ARG A 141 -1.79 0.67 -13.22
N ASP A 142 -0.64 1.29 -13.53
CA ASP A 142 -0.01 1.15 -14.85
C ASP A 142 0.45 -0.30 -15.12
N CYS A 143 0.96 -1.00 -14.10
CA CYS A 143 1.28 -2.44 -14.21
C CYS A 143 0.05 -3.31 -14.47
N VAL A 144 -1.05 -3.10 -13.73
CA VAL A 144 -2.32 -3.82 -13.93
C VAL A 144 -2.82 -3.59 -15.36
N ARG A 145 -2.80 -2.34 -15.85
CA ARG A 145 -3.25 -2.03 -17.21
C ARG A 145 -2.38 -2.70 -18.28
N CYS A 146 -1.06 -2.62 -18.14
CA CYS A 146 -0.15 -3.30 -19.04
C CYS A 146 -0.40 -4.83 -19.02
N CYS A 147 -0.61 -5.41 -17.83
CA CYS A 147 -0.92 -6.83 -17.66
C CYS A 147 -2.25 -7.24 -18.30
N LEU A 148 -3.32 -6.47 -18.11
CA LEU A 148 -4.62 -6.69 -18.78
C LEU A 148 -4.52 -6.59 -20.30
N PHE A 149 -3.67 -5.70 -20.78
CA PHE A 149 -3.46 -5.51 -22.21
C PHE A 149 -2.65 -6.66 -22.83
N ILE A 150 -1.63 -7.17 -22.11
CA ILE A 150 -0.93 -8.42 -22.46
C ILE A 150 -1.94 -9.58 -22.48
N TYR A 151 -2.76 -9.70 -21.44
CA TYR A 151 -3.78 -10.74 -21.31
C TYR A 151 -4.71 -10.79 -22.52
N ALA A 152 -5.25 -9.64 -22.94
CA ALA A 152 -6.11 -9.55 -24.12
C ALA A 152 -5.43 -10.07 -25.39
N GLY A 153 -4.13 -9.80 -25.54
CA GLY A 153 -3.33 -10.32 -26.66
C GLY A 153 -3.15 -11.82 -26.65
N VAL A 154 -2.82 -12.39 -25.48
CA VAL A 154 -2.68 -13.85 -25.32
C VAL A 154 -3.99 -14.56 -25.60
N VAL A 155 -5.10 -14.01 -25.11
CA VAL A 155 -6.46 -14.51 -25.38
C VAL A 155 -6.73 -14.56 -26.89
N ALA A 156 -6.52 -13.44 -27.60
CA ALA A 156 -6.78 -13.38 -29.03
C ALA A 156 -5.90 -14.36 -29.82
N SER A 157 -4.61 -14.47 -29.47
CA SER A 157 -3.70 -15.43 -30.10
C SER A 157 -4.08 -16.89 -29.81
N ALA A 158 -4.48 -17.23 -28.58
CA ALA A 158 -4.89 -18.58 -28.22
C ALA A 158 -6.18 -19.00 -28.94
N VAL A 159 -7.15 -18.08 -29.08
CA VAL A 159 -8.36 -18.31 -29.88
C VAL A 159 -8.02 -18.50 -31.35
N ALA A 160 -7.18 -17.64 -31.93
CA ALA A 160 -6.73 -17.76 -33.31
C ALA A 160 -6.05 -19.12 -33.55
N GLU A 161 -5.19 -19.55 -32.63
CA GLU A 161 -4.53 -20.85 -32.73
C GLU A 161 -5.52 -22.00 -32.62
N ALA A 162 -6.41 -22.01 -31.64
CA ALA A 162 -7.39 -23.08 -31.51
C ALA A 162 -8.31 -23.18 -32.74
N LEU A 163 -8.67 -22.05 -33.37
CA LEU A 163 -9.40 -22.04 -34.64
C LEU A 163 -8.59 -22.70 -35.76
N ILE A 164 -7.29 -22.41 -35.88
CA ILE A 164 -6.41 -23.05 -36.88
C ILE A 164 -6.23 -24.55 -36.60
N ALA A 165 -6.07 -24.91 -35.32
CA ALA A 165 -5.83 -26.28 -34.87
C ALA A 165 -7.01 -27.21 -35.13
N CYS A 166 -8.22 -26.67 -35.12
CA CYS A 166 -9.43 -27.49 -35.05
C CYS A 166 -10.42 -27.21 -36.18
N ARG A 167 -10.18 -26.21 -37.03
CA ARG A 167 -11.07 -25.86 -38.13
C ARG A 167 -10.32 -25.89 -39.46
N GLY A 168 -10.62 -26.88 -40.29
CA GLY A 168 -10.13 -26.98 -41.67
C GLY A 168 -10.55 -28.31 -42.30
N THR A 169 -10.76 -28.30 -43.61
CA THR A 169 -11.02 -29.49 -44.44
C THR A 169 -10.02 -29.47 -45.57
N ASP A 170 -9.53 -30.60 -46.05
CA ASP A 170 -8.80 -30.64 -47.31
C ASP A 170 -9.82 -30.76 -48.46
N LEU A 171 -10.20 -29.64 -49.07
CA LEU A 171 -11.24 -29.66 -50.11
C LEU A 171 -10.66 -30.11 -51.45
N ASP A 172 -9.39 -29.82 -51.72
CA ASP A 172 -8.75 -30.14 -52.99
C ASP A 172 -7.92 -31.44 -52.95
N ASN A 173 -7.87 -32.11 -51.80
CA ASN A 173 -7.11 -33.34 -51.53
C ASN A 173 -5.60 -33.19 -51.77
N ASP A 174 -5.04 -32.01 -51.52
CA ASP A 174 -3.62 -31.74 -51.69
C ASP A 174 -2.76 -32.16 -50.48
N GLY A 175 -3.40 -32.66 -49.41
CA GLY A 175 -2.76 -33.04 -48.15
C GLY A 175 -2.42 -31.86 -47.24
N TYR A 176 -2.85 -30.65 -47.60
CA TYR A 176 -2.84 -29.48 -46.76
C TYR A 176 -4.23 -29.19 -46.24
N ARG A 177 -4.26 -28.59 -45.05
CA ARG A 177 -5.52 -28.23 -44.44
C ARG A 177 -6.07 -26.94 -45.06
N ASP A 178 -7.01 -27.05 -45.99
CA ASP A 178 -7.70 -25.87 -46.50
C ASP A 178 -8.58 -25.24 -45.41
N SER A 179 -8.43 -23.92 -45.28
CA SER A 179 -9.46 -23.12 -44.62
C SER A 179 -10.61 -22.90 -45.60
N SER A 180 -11.31 -23.96 -45.97
CA SER A 180 -12.37 -23.93 -47.00
C SER A 180 -13.64 -23.18 -46.64
N ILE A 181 -13.77 -22.73 -45.39
CA ILE A 181 -14.96 -22.03 -44.89
C ILE A 181 -14.85 -20.53 -45.17
N ASP A 182 -15.94 -20.01 -45.74
CA ASP A 182 -16.47 -18.63 -45.75
C ASP A 182 -15.46 -17.50 -45.51
N VAL A 183 -15.36 -16.56 -46.44
CA VAL A 183 -14.45 -15.39 -46.41
C VAL A 183 -14.37 -14.75 -45.01
N GLY A 184 -15.48 -14.73 -44.27
CA GLY A 184 -15.55 -14.24 -42.89
C GLY A 184 -14.66 -14.97 -41.86
N ALA A 185 -14.49 -16.29 -41.93
CA ALA A 185 -13.70 -17.05 -40.96
C ALA A 185 -12.18 -16.79 -41.12
N ARG A 186 -11.69 -16.76 -42.37
CA ARG A 186 -10.30 -16.36 -42.67
C ARG A 186 -10.03 -14.93 -42.21
N SER A 187 -10.97 -14.02 -42.46
CA SER A 187 -10.89 -12.63 -42.03
C SER A 187 -10.87 -12.49 -40.50
N LEU A 188 -11.69 -13.25 -39.76
CA LEU A 188 -11.69 -13.27 -38.30
C LEU A 188 -10.37 -13.79 -37.74
N GLN A 189 -9.86 -14.90 -38.28
CA GLN A 189 -8.58 -15.48 -37.86
C GLN A 189 -7.42 -14.50 -38.07
N ALA A 190 -7.30 -13.93 -39.28
CA ALA A 190 -6.28 -12.93 -39.58
C ALA A 190 -6.41 -11.71 -38.66
N GLY A 191 -7.65 -11.26 -38.42
CA GLY A 191 -7.95 -10.18 -37.49
C GLY A 191 -7.49 -10.46 -36.06
N MET A 192 -7.75 -11.66 -35.52
CA MET A 192 -7.34 -12.06 -34.17
C MET A 192 -5.83 -12.23 -34.05
N PHE A 193 -5.18 -12.77 -35.07
CA PHE A 193 -3.72 -12.89 -35.12
C PHE A 193 -3.05 -11.51 -35.10
N VAL A 194 -3.53 -10.59 -35.95
CA VAL A 194 -3.05 -9.20 -35.98
C VAL A 194 -3.32 -8.51 -34.66
N PHE A 195 -4.52 -8.64 -34.10
CA PHE A 195 -4.85 -8.08 -32.79
C PHE A 195 -3.86 -8.55 -31.72
N GLY A 196 -3.64 -9.87 -31.59
CA GLY A 196 -2.71 -10.45 -30.63
C GLY A 196 -1.29 -9.89 -30.77
N ARG A 197 -0.75 -9.86 -32.00
CA ARG A 197 0.60 -9.33 -32.27
C ARG A 197 0.71 -7.85 -31.90
N LEU A 198 -0.27 -7.03 -32.28
CA LEU A 198 -0.29 -5.60 -31.98
C LEU A 198 -0.41 -5.33 -30.49
N THR A 199 -1.22 -6.11 -29.77
CA THR A 199 -1.30 -5.99 -28.31
C THR A 199 0.02 -6.34 -27.64
N PHE A 200 0.77 -7.34 -28.11
CA PHE A 200 2.10 -7.63 -27.57
C PHE A 200 3.05 -6.45 -27.78
N PHE A 201 3.08 -5.88 -28.99
CA PHE A 201 3.93 -4.71 -29.27
C PHE A 201 3.60 -3.50 -28.39
N MET A 202 2.32 -3.13 -28.35
CA MET A 202 1.87 -1.99 -27.56
C MET A 202 2.07 -2.23 -26.05
N SER A 203 2.01 -3.48 -25.58
CA SER A 203 2.37 -3.82 -24.21
C SER A 203 3.85 -3.60 -23.92
N GLY A 204 4.74 -3.94 -24.88
CA GLY A 204 6.16 -3.66 -24.79
C GLY A 204 6.47 -2.15 -24.74
N ILE A 205 5.78 -1.34 -25.55
CA ILE A 205 5.86 0.14 -25.45
C ILE A 205 5.44 0.60 -24.05
N TRP A 206 4.30 0.12 -23.56
CA TRP A 206 3.79 0.49 -22.25
C TRP A 206 4.77 0.11 -21.14
N TYR A 207 5.30 -1.12 -21.19
CA TYR A 207 6.34 -1.59 -20.28
C TYR A 207 7.56 -0.66 -20.28
N ILE A 208 8.05 -0.24 -21.44
CA ILE A 208 9.18 0.68 -21.55
C ILE A 208 8.84 2.06 -20.96
N GLN A 209 7.64 2.58 -21.20
CA GLN A 209 7.18 3.84 -20.61
C GLN A 209 7.13 3.77 -19.07
N ILE A 210 6.65 2.65 -18.51
CA ILE A 210 6.64 2.37 -17.07
C ILE A 210 8.08 2.41 -16.51
N VAL A 211 9.03 1.76 -17.19
CA VAL A 211 10.44 1.75 -16.79
C VAL A 211 11.06 3.15 -16.87
N ILE A 212 10.77 3.91 -17.93
CA ILE A 212 11.30 5.28 -18.09
C ILE A 212 10.74 6.21 -17.02
N LYS A 213 9.44 6.11 -16.70
CA LYS A 213 8.85 6.87 -15.59
C LYS A 213 9.58 6.60 -14.28
N LYS A 214 9.91 5.32 -14.00
CA LYS A 214 10.69 4.93 -12.82
C LYS A 214 12.11 5.48 -12.82
N LEU A 215 12.80 5.44 -13.96
CA LEU A 215 14.14 6.00 -14.07
C LEU A 215 14.15 7.52 -13.93
N GLN A 216 13.09 8.22 -14.37
CA GLN A 216 12.94 9.66 -14.18
C GLN A 216 12.73 10.02 -12.70
N ALA A 217 11.90 9.27 -11.99
CA ALA A 217 11.75 9.45 -10.54
C ALA A 217 13.09 9.21 -9.82
N LEU A 218 13.81 8.14 -10.20
CA LEU A 218 15.14 7.87 -9.65
C LEU A 218 16.14 9.00 -9.96
N GLU A 219 16.19 9.50 -11.20
CA GLU A 219 17.04 10.62 -11.62
C GLU A 219 16.73 11.89 -10.83
N GLN A 220 15.44 12.22 -10.66
CA GLN A 220 15.00 13.40 -9.94
C GLN A 220 15.48 13.39 -8.48
N ALA A 221 15.38 12.25 -7.80
CA ALA A 221 15.82 12.16 -6.41
C ALA A 221 17.33 11.90 -6.25
N PHE A 222 17.98 11.32 -7.25
CA PHE A 222 19.43 11.16 -7.26
C PHE A 222 20.15 12.53 -7.35
N GLY A 223 19.47 13.55 -7.89
CA GLY A 223 19.97 14.92 -7.95
C GLY A 223 20.99 15.18 -9.08
N GLU A 224 21.53 14.13 -9.68
CA GLU A 224 22.37 14.20 -10.88
C GLU A 224 21.68 13.56 -12.09
N ALA A 225 21.96 14.09 -13.28
CA ALA A 225 21.44 13.52 -14.52
C ALA A 225 21.98 12.10 -14.69
N LEU A 226 21.08 11.11 -14.78
CA LEU A 226 21.50 9.73 -14.99
C LEU A 226 22.15 9.61 -16.38
N PRO A 227 23.24 8.82 -16.51
CA PRO A 227 23.88 8.60 -17.79
C PRO A 227 22.85 8.20 -18.86
N TRP A 228 22.90 8.86 -20.02
CA TRP A 228 22.04 8.57 -21.17
C TRP A 228 20.54 8.87 -20.99
N SER A 229 20.12 9.65 -19.98
CA SER A 229 18.69 9.93 -19.75
C SER A 229 17.98 10.56 -20.97
N LYS A 230 18.62 11.53 -21.64
CA LYS A 230 18.11 12.11 -22.89
C LYS A 230 18.03 11.09 -24.03
N ALA A 231 19.08 10.28 -24.19
CA ALA A 231 19.14 9.23 -25.21
C ALA A 231 18.07 8.16 -24.98
N MET A 232 17.78 7.78 -23.73
CA MET A 232 16.71 6.83 -23.40
C MET A 232 15.33 7.36 -23.82
N LYS A 233 15.03 8.64 -23.56
CA LYS A 233 13.76 9.26 -23.99
C LYS A 233 13.66 9.27 -25.52
N TRP A 234 14.72 9.68 -26.20
CA TRP A 234 14.77 9.69 -27.66
C TRP A 234 14.61 8.29 -28.26
N LEU A 235 15.41 7.31 -27.81
CA LEU A 235 15.34 5.92 -28.26
C LEU A 235 13.95 5.32 -28.03
N SER A 236 13.29 5.64 -26.91
CA SER A 236 11.92 5.20 -26.65
C SER A 236 10.91 5.79 -27.62
N HIS A 237 11.03 7.07 -27.99
CA HIS A 237 10.16 7.68 -29.00
C HIS A 237 10.43 7.07 -30.38
N CYS A 238 11.70 6.85 -30.74
CA CYS A 238 12.07 6.13 -31.95
C CYS A 238 11.48 4.72 -31.96
N LEU A 239 11.55 3.97 -30.86
CA LEU A 239 10.98 2.63 -30.81
C LEU A 239 9.47 2.65 -31.07
N VAL A 240 8.74 3.60 -30.46
CA VAL A 240 7.30 3.79 -30.72
C VAL A 240 7.07 4.05 -32.21
N LEU A 241 7.78 5.01 -32.80
CA LEU A 241 7.67 5.33 -34.23
C LEU A 241 7.98 4.11 -35.12
N TRP A 242 8.99 3.31 -34.79
CA TRP A 242 9.43 2.19 -35.62
C TRP A 242 8.40 1.07 -35.56
N GLN A 243 7.84 0.82 -34.37
CA GLN A 243 6.74 -0.12 -34.22
C GLN A 243 5.53 0.32 -35.03
N TRP A 244 5.15 1.60 -35.00
CA TRP A 244 4.07 2.10 -35.86
C TRP A 244 4.33 1.87 -37.35
N SER A 245 5.57 2.10 -37.81
CA SER A 245 5.95 1.84 -39.20
C SER A 245 5.84 0.35 -39.56
N ILE A 246 6.27 -0.56 -38.68
CA ILE A 246 6.13 -2.01 -38.89
C ILE A 246 4.67 -2.39 -39.03
N VAL A 247 3.81 -1.90 -38.13
CA VAL A 247 2.37 -2.19 -38.12
C VAL A 247 1.71 -1.68 -39.40
N LEU A 248 1.99 -0.43 -39.78
CA LEU A 248 1.42 0.19 -40.96
C LEU A 248 1.85 -0.54 -42.23
N LEU A 249 3.15 -0.82 -42.39
CA LEU A 249 3.68 -1.51 -43.57
C LEU A 249 3.21 -2.96 -43.66
N ALA A 250 3.23 -3.71 -42.56
CA ALA A 250 2.71 -5.09 -42.53
C ALA A 250 1.23 -5.16 -42.94
N SER A 251 0.46 -4.09 -42.66
CA SER A 251 -0.95 -4.00 -43.03
C SER A 251 -1.24 -3.44 -44.42
N THR A 252 -0.28 -2.80 -45.11
CA THR A 252 -0.54 -2.06 -46.36
C THR A 252 0.27 -2.55 -47.55
N VAL A 253 1.55 -2.81 -47.36
CA VAL A 253 2.47 -3.19 -48.42
C VAL A 253 3.37 -4.28 -47.85
N TYR A 254 2.99 -5.54 -48.10
CA TYR A 254 3.79 -6.68 -47.65
C TYR A 254 5.11 -6.73 -48.45
N ALA A 255 6.13 -6.07 -47.90
CA ALA A 255 7.49 -6.06 -48.42
C ALA A 255 8.42 -6.73 -47.38
N PRO A 256 8.67 -8.04 -47.50
CA PRO A 256 9.36 -8.84 -46.48
C PRO A 256 10.73 -8.26 -46.07
N TRP A 257 11.49 -7.75 -47.03
CA TRP A 257 12.80 -7.14 -46.77
C TRP A 257 12.68 -5.84 -45.96
N VAL A 258 11.64 -5.03 -46.19
CA VAL A 258 11.39 -3.81 -45.41
C VAL A 258 11.02 -4.17 -43.98
N LEU A 259 10.15 -5.17 -43.80
CA LEU A 259 9.74 -5.65 -42.48
C LEU A 259 10.91 -6.27 -41.71
N PHE A 260 11.77 -7.03 -42.39
CA PHE A 260 13.01 -7.54 -41.82
C PHE A 260 13.92 -6.42 -41.34
N LEU A 261 14.23 -5.44 -42.20
CA LEU A 261 15.09 -4.30 -41.86
C LEU A 261 14.53 -3.49 -40.68
N LEU A 262 13.22 -3.18 -40.71
CA LEU A 262 12.58 -2.47 -39.62
C LEU A 262 12.63 -3.26 -38.31
N SER A 263 12.44 -4.58 -38.36
CA SER A 263 12.54 -5.44 -37.19
C SER A 263 13.98 -5.48 -36.64
N MET A 264 14.99 -5.55 -37.51
CA MET A 264 16.40 -5.47 -37.08
C MET A 264 16.74 -4.11 -36.47
N CYS A 265 16.23 -3.01 -37.05
CA CYS A 265 16.37 -1.68 -36.46
C CYS A 265 15.67 -1.58 -35.10
N GLY A 266 14.48 -2.17 -34.94
CA GLY A 266 13.77 -2.27 -33.68
C GLY A 266 14.56 -3.06 -32.63
N THR A 267 15.10 -4.22 -33.01
CA THR A 267 15.98 -5.04 -32.17
C THR A 267 17.21 -4.26 -31.70
N LEU A 268 17.91 -3.59 -32.62
CA LEU A 268 19.07 -2.77 -32.28
C LEU A 268 18.70 -1.63 -31.34
N ASN A 269 17.57 -0.95 -31.57
CA ASN A 269 17.07 0.09 -30.68
C ASN A 269 16.83 -0.44 -29.26
N ILE A 270 16.19 -1.60 -29.11
CA ILE A 270 15.93 -2.21 -27.80
C ILE A 270 17.25 -2.62 -27.11
N ILE A 271 18.22 -3.17 -27.85
CA ILE A 271 19.57 -3.48 -27.31
C ILE A 271 20.25 -2.20 -26.80
N LEU A 272 20.20 -1.11 -27.57
CA LEU A 272 20.73 0.18 -27.14
C LEU A 272 19.99 0.73 -25.91
N LEU A 273 18.66 0.56 -25.84
CA LEU A 273 17.86 0.91 -24.66
C LEU A 273 18.25 0.08 -23.43
N ILE A 274 18.50 -1.23 -23.57
CA ILE A 274 19.00 -2.07 -22.47
C ILE A 274 20.34 -1.51 -21.97
N GLY A 275 21.28 -1.28 -22.89
CA GLY A 275 22.59 -0.72 -22.54
C GLY A 275 22.47 0.64 -21.83
N ALA A 276 21.62 1.53 -22.31
CA ALA A 276 21.39 2.85 -21.72
C ALA A 276 20.76 2.74 -20.32
N LYS A 277 19.70 1.92 -20.15
CA LYS A 277 19.03 1.70 -18.85
C LYS A 277 19.96 1.06 -17.82
N MET A 278 20.76 0.06 -18.24
CA MET A 278 21.72 -0.61 -17.34
C MET A 278 22.86 0.34 -16.94
N ARG A 279 23.34 1.18 -17.85
CA ARG A 279 24.31 2.24 -17.53
C ARG A 279 23.73 3.29 -16.58
N ALA A 280 22.47 3.71 -16.79
CA ALA A 280 21.78 4.65 -15.91
C ALA A 280 21.68 4.10 -14.48
N LEU A 281 21.35 2.82 -14.30
CA LEU A 281 21.26 2.17 -12.98
C LEU A 281 22.63 1.87 -12.34
N ARG A 282 23.71 1.82 -13.12
CA ARG A 282 25.05 1.46 -12.63
C ARG A 282 25.61 2.52 -11.68
N LEU A 283 25.37 3.80 -11.96
CA LEU A 283 25.88 4.92 -11.16
C LEU A 283 25.34 4.89 -9.72
N PRO A 284 24.02 4.93 -9.48
CA PRO A 284 23.47 4.87 -8.12
C PRO A 284 23.81 3.54 -7.42
N LEU A 285 23.82 2.42 -8.15
CA LEU A 285 24.18 1.12 -7.56
C LEU A 285 25.64 1.07 -7.08
N ARG A 286 26.58 1.65 -7.83
CA ARG A 286 28.00 1.74 -7.41
C ARG A 286 28.16 2.62 -6.19
N ALA A 287 27.47 3.77 -6.15
CA ALA A 287 27.48 4.67 -5.00
C ALA A 287 27.04 3.94 -3.72
N LEU A 288 25.92 3.20 -3.80
CA LEU A 288 25.41 2.40 -2.68
C LEU A 288 26.36 1.26 -2.26
N GLN A 289 27.00 0.59 -3.22
CA GLN A 289 27.96 -0.48 -2.94
C GLN A 289 29.20 0.03 -2.20
N GLN A 290 29.75 1.15 -2.65
CA GLN A 290 30.89 1.81 -2.00
C GLN A 290 30.50 2.27 -0.60
N ALA A 291 29.35 2.95 -0.44
CA ALA A 291 28.89 3.40 0.87
C ALA A 291 28.71 2.23 1.85
N ARG A 292 28.19 1.08 1.39
CA ARG A 292 28.06 -0.12 2.23
C ARG A 292 29.40 -0.71 2.65
N GLN A 293 30.42 -0.69 1.79
CA GLN A 293 31.76 -1.18 2.16
C GLN A 293 32.37 -0.34 3.29
N PHE A 294 32.03 0.95 3.34
CA PHE A 294 32.55 1.88 4.34
C PHE A 294 31.69 2.00 5.59
N ALA A 295 30.44 1.53 5.59
CA ALA A 295 29.50 1.66 6.69
C ALA A 295 29.78 0.74 7.90
N SER A 296 31.04 0.36 8.17
CA SER A 296 31.44 -0.71 9.10
C SER A 296 31.05 -0.51 10.58
N ARG A 297 30.35 0.57 10.93
CA ARG A 297 29.85 0.86 12.28
C ARG A 297 28.45 1.48 12.35
N ASP A 298 27.80 1.80 11.23
CA ASP A 298 26.45 2.40 11.23
C ASP A 298 25.42 1.39 10.68
N ASP A 299 24.72 0.74 11.60
CA ASP A 299 23.71 -0.28 11.29
C ASP A 299 22.55 0.31 10.44
N ALA A 300 22.19 1.58 10.66
CA ALA A 300 21.03 2.19 10.01
C ALA A 300 21.30 2.51 8.53
N MET A 301 22.47 3.07 8.21
CA MET A 301 22.84 3.33 6.82
C MET A 301 23.09 2.02 6.04
N THR A 302 23.61 0.99 6.71
CA THR A 302 23.80 -0.34 6.12
C THR A 302 22.46 -0.97 5.72
N GLU A 303 21.43 -0.85 6.56
CA GLU A 303 20.09 -1.36 6.25
C GLU A 303 19.45 -0.60 5.08
N LYS A 304 19.47 0.75 5.13
CA LYS A 304 18.89 1.61 4.08
C LYS A 304 19.57 1.38 2.73
N THR A 305 20.90 1.27 2.69
CA THR A 305 21.64 0.96 1.46
C THR A 305 21.36 -0.45 0.96
N ALA A 306 21.19 -1.44 1.85
CA ALA A 306 20.83 -2.81 1.47
C ALA A 306 19.43 -2.89 0.83
N LEU A 307 18.44 -2.19 1.40
CA LEU A 307 17.11 -2.07 0.80
C LEU A 307 17.19 -1.42 -0.59
N ALA A 308 17.85 -0.27 -0.69
CA ALA A 308 18.00 0.47 -1.94
C ALA A 308 18.65 -0.38 -3.05
N MET A 309 19.71 -1.11 -2.72
CA MET A 309 20.33 -2.05 -3.66
C MET A 309 19.40 -3.19 -4.07
N SER A 310 18.59 -3.74 -3.14
CA SER A 310 17.61 -4.78 -3.46
C SER A 310 16.59 -4.28 -4.48
N VAL A 311 16.07 -3.06 -4.30
CA VAL A 311 15.11 -2.43 -5.21
C VAL A 311 15.73 -2.21 -6.59
N LEU A 312 16.94 -1.63 -6.67
CA LEU A 312 17.62 -1.39 -7.94
C LEU A 312 17.98 -2.69 -8.68
N ARG A 313 18.38 -3.76 -7.96
CA ARG A 313 18.67 -5.06 -8.58
C ARG A 313 17.42 -5.74 -9.14
N ARG A 314 16.29 -5.69 -8.43
CA ARG A 314 15.00 -6.19 -8.97
C ARG A 314 14.60 -5.41 -10.22
N MET A 315 14.81 -4.09 -10.22
CA MET A 315 14.57 -3.25 -11.39
C MET A 315 15.49 -3.61 -12.57
N GLN A 316 16.79 -3.86 -12.33
CA GLN A 316 17.71 -4.35 -13.36
C GLN A 316 17.25 -5.68 -13.96
N LEU A 317 16.88 -6.64 -13.11
CA LEU A 317 16.40 -7.95 -13.55
C LEU A 317 15.11 -7.83 -14.37
N ALA A 318 14.15 -7.02 -13.92
CA ALA A 318 12.93 -6.78 -14.67
C ALA A 318 13.23 -6.16 -16.05
N ILE A 319 14.07 -5.12 -16.10
CA ILE A 319 14.48 -4.44 -17.34
C ILE A 319 15.13 -5.41 -18.31
N LEU A 320 16.04 -6.26 -17.82
CA LEU A 320 16.72 -7.25 -18.61
C LEU A 320 15.73 -8.27 -19.17
N LEU A 321 14.92 -8.88 -18.30
CA LEU A 321 13.97 -9.93 -18.68
C LEU A 321 12.96 -9.42 -19.73
N GLY A 322 12.30 -8.30 -19.46
CA GLY A 322 11.28 -7.74 -20.36
C GLY A 322 11.88 -7.31 -21.70
N ASN A 323 12.97 -6.52 -21.70
CA ASN A 323 13.53 -6.03 -22.97
C ASN A 323 14.24 -7.15 -23.77
N MET A 324 14.87 -8.14 -23.13
CA MET A 324 15.49 -9.26 -23.86
C MET A 324 14.45 -10.13 -24.53
N SER A 325 13.29 -10.29 -23.89
CA SER A 325 12.19 -11.02 -24.49
C SER A 325 11.58 -10.28 -25.69
N MET A 326 11.50 -8.94 -25.63
CA MET A 326 11.16 -8.12 -26.80
C MET A 326 12.22 -8.27 -27.92
N VAL A 327 13.52 -8.27 -27.60
CA VAL A 327 14.59 -8.50 -28.58
C VAL A 327 14.41 -9.84 -29.29
N ALA A 328 14.14 -10.91 -28.54
CA ALA A 328 13.85 -12.22 -29.12
C ALA A 328 12.63 -12.17 -30.04
N GLY A 329 11.55 -11.50 -29.62
CA GLY A 329 10.34 -11.30 -30.42
C GLY A 329 10.58 -10.57 -31.74
N PHE A 330 11.27 -9.43 -31.72
CA PHE A 330 11.59 -8.67 -32.94
C PHE A 330 12.56 -9.43 -33.86
N LEU A 331 13.59 -10.06 -33.30
CA LEU A 331 14.55 -10.84 -34.09
C LEU A 331 13.85 -12.01 -34.80
N ALA A 332 13.07 -12.79 -34.05
CA ALA A 332 12.34 -13.93 -34.58
C ALA A 332 11.30 -13.51 -35.63
N MET A 333 10.61 -12.39 -35.41
CA MET A 333 9.66 -11.86 -36.39
C MET A 333 10.33 -11.40 -37.67
N GLY A 334 11.46 -10.68 -37.57
CA GLY A 334 12.21 -10.25 -38.75
C GLY A 334 12.68 -11.45 -39.57
N LEU A 335 13.31 -12.42 -38.91
CA LEU A 335 13.77 -13.65 -39.57
C LEU A 335 12.62 -14.46 -40.18
N GLY A 336 11.45 -14.48 -39.51
CA GLY A 336 10.22 -15.07 -40.04
C GLY A 336 9.80 -14.45 -41.37
N PHE A 337 9.76 -13.11 -41.46
CA PHE A 337 9.44 -12.43 -42.72
C PHE A 337 10.48 -12.70 -43.82
N PHE A 338 11.77 -12.77 -43.48
CA PHE A 338 12.82 -12.90 -44.49
C PHE A 338 13.00 -14.32 -45.04
N LEU A 339 12.97 -15.32 -44.17
CA LEU A 339 13.31 -16.70 -44.53
C LEU A 339 12.11 -17.53 -44.97
N ASP A 340 10.88 -17.07 -44.68
CA ASP A 340 9.61 -17.73 -45.02
C ASP A 340 9.64 -19.25 -44.79
N SER A 341 10.17 -19.66 -43.63
CA SER A 341 10.37 -21.07 -43.28
C SER A 341 9.54 -21.44 -42.06
N THR A 342 9.01 -22.67 -42.07
CA THR A 342 8.25 -23.26 -40.96
C THR A 342 8.98 -23.15 -39.62
N LEU A 343 10.31 -23.36 -39.64
CA LEU A 343 11.16 -23.24 -38.45
C LEU A 343 11.12 -21.82 -37.88
N MET A 344 11.24 -20.79 -38.72
CA MET A 344 11.26 -19.40 -38.25
C MET A 344 9.91 -18.94 -37.74
N THR A 345 8.81 -19.44 -38.31
CA THR A 345 7.47 -19.19 -37.76
C THR A 345 7.32 -19.82 -36.37
N MET A 346 7.86 -21.03 -36.12
CA MET A 346 7.86 -21.61 -34.76
C MET A 346 8.68 -20.76 -33.79
N VAL A 347 9.87 -20.34 -34.21
CA VAL A 347 10.74 -19.49 -33.38
C VAL A 347 10.03 -18.18 -33.03
N SER A 348 9.27 -17.60 -33.97
CA SER A 348 8.46 -16.40 -33.73
C SER A 348 7.32 -16.61 -32.73
N ASP A 349 6.67 -17.78 -32.77
CA ASP A 349 5.62 -18.14 -31.82
C ASP A 349 6.17 -18.37 -30.42
N TYR A 350 7.25 -19.14 -30.27
CA TYR A 350 7.93 -19.33 -28.99
C TYR A 350 8.49 -18.03 -28.43
N ALA A 351 9.06 -17.16 -29.29
CA ALA A 351 9.54 -15.86 -28.87
C ALA A 351 8.39 -14.97 -28.34
N SER A 352 7.20 -15.04 -28.94
CA SER A 352 6.03 -14.30 -28.43
C SER A 352 5.57 -14.79 -27.06
N ILE A 353 5.63 -16.10 -26.81
CA ILE A 353 5.28 -16.69 -25.51
C ILE A 353 6.33 -16.30 -24.45
N LEU A 354 7.61 -16.32 -24.83
CA LEU A 354 8.69 -15.85 -23.98
C LEU A 354 8.50 -14.37 -23.60
N ASP A 355 8.12 -13.53 -24.56
CA ASP A 355 7.82 -12.10 -24.33
C ASP A 355 6.68 -11.89 -23.33
N VAL A 356 5.58 -12.62 -23.47
CA VAL A 356 4.45 -12.58 -22.52
C VAL A 356 4.89 -12.96 -21.11
N THR A 357 5.57 -14.09 -20.97
CA THR A 357 5.97 -14.62 -19.65
C THR A 357 7.01 -13.72 -18.98
N ALA A 358 8.00 -13.27 -19.74
CA ALA A 358 9.02 -12.33 -19.28
C ALA A 358 8.42 -10.99 -18.85
N ASN A 359 7.53 -10.39 -19.65
CA ASN A 359 6.87 -9.13 -19.28
C ASN A 359 5.98 -9.29 -18.05
N ALA A 360 5.25 -10.40 -17.91
CA ALA A 360 4.45 -10.69 -16.71
C ALA A 360 5.32 -10.75 -15.44
N ILE A 361 6.44 -11.47 -15.50
CA ILE A 361 7.40 -11.57 -14.39
C ILE A 361 8.03 -10.20 -14.12
N SER A 362 8.43 -9.46 -15.16
CA SER A 362 9.02 -8.12 -15.01
C SER A 362 8.07 -7.13 -14.37
N LEU A 363 6.78 -7.12 -14.75
CA LEU A 363 5.76 -6.29 -14.09
C LEU A 363 5.60 -6.65 -12.62
N THR A 364 5.61 -7.95 -12.29
CA THR A 364 5.54 -8.43 -10.91
C THR A 364 6.76 -7.98 -10.10
N LEU A 365 7.98 -8.13 -10.66
CA LEU A 365 9.21 -7.67 -10.02
C LEU A 365 9.19 -6.17 -9.76
N LEU A 366 8.73 -5.38 -10.72
CA LEU A 366 8.64 -3.94 -10.54
C LEU A 366 7.52 -3.52 -9.58
N ALA A 367 6.43 -4.28 -9.47
CA ALA A 367 5.36 -4.01 -8.51
C ALA A 367 5.68 -4.53 -7.10
N SER A 368 6.56 -5.53 -6.95
CA SER A 368 6.83 -6.23 -5.68
C SER A 368 7.27 -5.33 -4.52
N GLY A 369 7.92 -4.18 -4.80
CA GLY A 369 8.30 -3.22 -3.76
C GLY A 369 7.13 -2.43 -3.18
N SER A 370 5.97 -2.46 -3.82
CA SER A 370 4.76 -1.72 -3.44
C SER A 370 3.59 -2.63 -3.06
N LEU A 371 3.81 -3.95 -3.06
CA LEU A 371 2.83 -4.94 -2.68
C LEU A 371 3.15 -5.43 -1.27
N SER A 372 2.34 -5.01 -0.29
CA SER A 372 2.39 -5.59 1.05
C SER A 372 1.62 -6.91 1.06
N LEU A 373 2.30 -8.03 1.31
CA LEU A 373 1.61 -9.27 1.65
C LEU A 373 1.12 -9.17 3.11
N PRO A 374 -0.18 -9.27 3.40
CA PRO A 374 -0.77 -8.93 4.71
C PRO A 374 -0.28 -9.74 5.94
N ARG A 375 0.66 -10.69 5.83
CA ARG A 375 0.95 -11.65 6.92
C ARG A 375 2.43 -11.90 7.26
N CYS A 376 3.39 -11.27 6.58
CA CYS A 376 4.81 -11.49 6.87
C CYS A 376 5.46 -10.39 7.72
N TYR A 377 4.70 -9.48 8.33
CA TYR A 377 5.25 -8.33 9.06
C TYR A 377 5.67 -8.67 10.51
N SER A 378 5.01 -9.64 11.16
CA SER A 378 5.13 -9.90 12.61
C SER A 378 6.38 -10.64 13.09
N TRP A 379 7.18 -11.24 12.20
CA TRP A 379 8.36 -12.03 12.62
C TRP A 379 9.63 -11.18 12.77
N ARG A 380 9.75 -10.04 12.07
CA ARG A 380 11.00 -9.25 12.01
C ARG A 380 11.08 -8.11 13.03
N LEU A 381 9.94 -7.51 13.40
CA LEU A 381 9.83 -6.51 14.48
C LEU A 381 10.36 -7.03 15.83
N ARG A 382 10.33 -8.35 16.06
CA ARG A 382 10.91 -8.99 17.24
C ARG A 382 12.41 -8.72 17.41
N ALA A 383 13.15 -8.54 16.30
CA ALA A 383 14.58 -8.26 16.34
C ALA A 383 14.89 -6.82 16.78
N LEU A 384 14.13 -5.82 16.30
CA LEU A 384 14.29 -4.42 16.69
C LEU A 384 13.84 -4.16 18.13
N SER A 385 12.80 -4.87 18.61
CA SER A 385 12.34 -4.79 20.00
C SER A 385 13.42 -5.16 21.03
N SER A 386 14.44 -5.93 20.62
CA SER A 386 15.50 -6.38 21.53
C SER A 386 16.44 -5.26 21.99
N GLN A 387 16.58 -4.18 21.20
CA GLN A 387 17.44 -3.04 21.51
C GLN A 387 16.74 -1.96 22.37
N ALA A 388 15.41 -1.87 22.34
CA ALA A 388 14.62 -0.93 23.16
C ALA A 388 14.36 -1.42 24.61
N ARG A 389 14.92 -2.57 25.00
CA ARG A 389 14.63 -3.25 26.28
C ARG A 389 15.25 -2.70 27.58
N PRO A 390 16.26 -1.81 27.64
CA PRO A 390 16.91 -1.54 28.93
C PRO A 390 16.02 -0.77 29.92
N VAL A 391 15.03 0.01 29.47
CA VAL A 391 14.19 0.82 30.36
C VAL A 391 13.09 0.01 31.07
N ILE A 392 12.61 -1.09 30.49
CA ILE A 392 11.42 -1.83 30.98
C ILE A 392 11.76 -2.93 32.01
N ARG A 393 13.02 -3.39 32.10
CA ARG A 393 13.37 -4.47 33.04
C ARG A 393 13.31 -4.07 34.52
N ALA A 394 13.49 -2.80 34.86
CA ALA A 394 13.45 -2.33 36.25
C ALA A 394 12.07 -2.54 36.91
N THR A 395 10.98 -2.36 36.15
CA THR A 395 9.60 -2.48 36.69
C THR A 395 9.11 -3.92 36.80
N GLN A 396 9.63 -4.85 36.00
CA GLN A 396 9.20 -6.26 36.04
C GLN A 396 9.79 -7.01 37.23
N GLN A 397 11.02 -6.72 37.63
CA GLN A 397 11.66 -7.36 38.78
C GLN A 397 11.05 -6.87 40.11
N GLU A 398 10.59 -5.62 40.18
CA GLU A 398 9.82 -5.13 41.32
C GLU A 398 8.43 -5.77 41.44
N ARG A 399 7.80 -6.25 40.34
CA ARG A 399 6.41 -6.82 40.37
C ARG A 399 6.23 -8.03 41.27
N LEU A 400 7.29 -8.78 41.54
CA LEU A 400 7.20 -10.04 42.29
C LEU A 400 7.18 -9.86 43.82
N GLU A 401 7.36 -8.64 44.34
CA GLU A 401 7.60 -8.43 45.78
C GLU A 401 6.46 -7.79 46.58
N CYS A 402 5.30 -7.45 45.99
CA CYS A 402 4.18 -7.01 46.83
C CYS A 402 3.46 -8.20 47.49
N SER A 403 3.81 -8.46 48.75
CA SER A 403 3.15 -9.42 49.64
C SER A 403 1.66 -9.18 49.86
N CYS A 404 1.16 -8.01 49.46
CA CYS A 404 -0.25 -7.63 49.46
C CYS A 404 -1.13 -8.45 48.47
N GLY A 405 -0.54 -9.01 47.40
CA GLY A 405 -1.27 -9.61 46.28
C GLY A 405 -1.56 -11.11 46.37
N SER A 406 -0.87 -11.86 47.25
CA SER A 406 -1.02 -13.33 47.32
C SER A 406 -2.33 -13.80 48.00
N LEU A 407 -3.08 -12.89 48.64
CA LEU A 407 -4.29 -13.22 49.39
C LEU A 407 -5.62 -12.79 48.72
N SER A 408 -5.61 -11.87 47.74
CA SER A 408 -6.85 -11.32 47.16
C SER A 408 -7.28 -11.96 45.84
N VAL A 409 -6.35 -12.36 44.97
CA VAL A 409 -6.68 -12.92 43.64
C VAL A 409 -7.24 -14.35 43.76
N ALA A 410 -6.72 -15.16 44.68
CA ALA A 410 -7.22 -16.52 44.93
C ALA A 410 -8.65 -16.54 45.51
N LYS A 411 -9.12 -15.46 46.14
CA LYS A 411 -10.44 -15.41 46.78
C LYS A 411 -11.54 -14.99 45.82
N THR A 412 -11.24 -14.12 44.86
CA THR A 412 -12.25 -13.58 43.92
C THR A 412 -12.68 -14.62 42.87
N LEU A 413 -11.82 -15.59 42.54
CA LEU A 413 -12.18 -16.73 41.68
C LEU A 413 -12.87 -17.89 42.43
N SER A 414 -12.65 -18.03 43.74
CA SER A 414 -13.29 -19.06 44.56
C SER A 414 -14.71 -18.67 45.03
N ASP A 415 -14.94 -17.38 45.30
CA ASP A 415 -16.24 -16.88 45.80
C ASP A 415 -17.36 -16.87 44.73
N GLN A 416 -17.06 -17.06 43.45
CA GLN A 416 -18.07 -17.27 42.39
C GLN A 416 -18.50 -18.73 42.21
N VAL A 417 -17.81 -19.71 42.82
CA VAL A 417 -18.10 -21.14 42.59
C VAL A 417 -18.59 -21.89 43.85
N GLY A 418 -18.43 -21.35 45.06
CA GLY A 418 -18.71 -22.11 46.29
C GLY A 418 -19.57 -21.42 47.34
N ARG A 419 -20.90 -21.34 47.17
CA ARG A 419 -21.82 -21.14 48.30
C ARG A 419 -22.69 -22.35 48.55
N ARG A 420 -22.19 -23.26 49.39
CA ARG A 420 -22.93 -24.03 50.41
C ARG A 420 -21.90 -24.73 51.29
N LEU A 421 -21.59 -24.14 52.44
CA LEU A 421 -21.76 -24.75 53.76
C LEU A 421 -21.12 -23.87 54.85
N SER A 422 -21.85 -23.81 55.95
CA SER A 422 -21.66 -23.11 57.22
C SER A 422 -20.30 -23.31 57.90
N GLY A 423 -19.86 -22.31 58.67
CA GLY A 423 -18.86 -22.51 59.72
C GLY A 423 -18.17 -21.24 60.18
N THR A 424 -18.76 -20.59 61.18
CA THR A 424 -18.26 -19.47 61.99
C THR A 424 -16.73 -19.41 62.23
N SER A 425 -16.06 -18.41 61.65
CA SER A 425 -14.85 -17.82 62.23
C SER A 425 -14.71 -16.36 61.78
N ARG A 426 -15.19 -15.44 62.63
CA ARG A 426 -15.19 -13.99 62.40
C ARG A 426 -13.81 -13.44 62.77
N ARG A 427 -12.79 -13.71 61.94
CA ARG A 427 -11.48 -13.06 62.04
C ARG A 427 -11.66 -11.60 61.61
N ARG A 428 -11.42 -10.65 62.52
CA ARG A 428 -11.34 -9.21 62.21
C ARG A 428 -10.27 -9.02 61.14
N VAL A 429 -10.68 -8.92 59.88
CA VAL A 429 -9.84 -8.37 58.82
C VAL A 429 -9.82 -6.87 59.07
N GLY A 430 -8.79 -6.39 59.79
CA GLY A 430 -8.49 -4.96 59.80
C GLY A 430 -8.27 -4.52 58.36
N SER A 431 -8.80 -3.36 57.97
CA SER A 431 -8.62 -2.82 56.62
C SER A 431 -7.12 -2.63 56.38
N ALA A 432 -6.50 -3.60 55.72
CA ALA A 432 -5.14 -3.46 55.26
C ALA A 432 -5.14 -2.28 54.29
N ILE A 433 -4.48 -1.19 54.70
CA ILE A 433 -4.22 -0.06 53.82
C ILE A 433 -3.51 -0.65 52.61
N ALA A 434 -4.16 -0.60 51.45
CA ALA A 434 -3.54 -1.05 50.21
C ALA A 434 -2.26 -0.26 50.02
N CYS A 435 -1.16 -0.94 49.70
CA CYS A 435 0.08 -0.23 49.42
C CYS A 435 -0.10 0.71 48.21
N GLU A 436 0.80 1.68 48.08
CA GLU A 436 0.80 2.64 46.97
C GLU A 436 0.69 1.96 45.60
N ARG A 437 1.40 0.84 45.42
CA ARG A 437 1.36 0.06 44.19
C ARG A 437 -0.01 -0.57 43.90
N CYS A 438 -0.63 -1.23 44.87
CA CYS A 438 -1.97 -1.78 44.68
C CYS A 438 -2.98 -0.68 44.35
N SER A 439 -2.80 0.50 44.93
CA SER A 439 -3.64 1.65 44.63
C SER A 439 -3.39 2.16 43.21
N TRP A 440 -2.13 2.20 42.75
CA TRP A 440 -1.77 2.51 41.36
C TRP A 440 -2.38 1.51 40.37
N ASP A 441 -2.16 0.21 40.60
CA ASP A 441 -2.64 -0.86 39.73
C ASP A 441 -4.17 -0.93 39.68
N ALA A 442 -4.85 -0.62 40.79
CA ALA A 442 -6.31 -0.52 40.82
C ALA A 442 -6.83 0.59 39.90
N VAL A 443 -6.20 1.77 39.93
CA VAL A 443 -6.57 2.87 39.01
C VAL A 443 -6.22 2.50 37.57
N VAL A 444 -5.08 1.85 37.32
CA VAL A 444 -4.70 1.37 35.97
C VAL A 444 -5.73 0.39 35.41
N GLN A 445 -6.20 -0.57 36.22
CA GLN A 445 -7.24 -1.52 35.83
C GLN A 445 -8.58 -0.83 35.57
N GLU A 446 -8.94 0.15 36.41
CA GLU A 446 -10.15 0.94 36.25
C GLU A 446 -10.14 1.69 34.92
N ILE A 447 -9.09 2.47 34.63
CA ILE A 447 -8.99 3.23 33.38
C ILE A 447 -8.90 2.32 32.14
N ALA A 448 -8.27 1.14 32.25
CA ALA A 448 -8.20 0.15 31.18
C ALA A 448 -9.56 -0.51 30.87
N GLY A 449 -10.45 -0.54 31.87
CA GLY A 449 -11.81 -1.05 31.77
C GLY A 449 -12.78 -0.06 31.10
N ARG A 450 -12.45 1.23 31.06
CA ARG A 450 -13.27 2.27 30.42
C ARG A 450 -13.03 2.29 28.92
N ARG A 451 -14.09 2.04 28.14
CA ARG A 451 -14.02 1.89 26.68
C ARG A 451 -15.31 2.37 26.04
N VAL A 452 -15.21 2.78 24.79
CA VAL A 452 -16.37 3.15 23.97
C VAL A 452 -16.39 2.29 22.72
N SER A 453 -17.54 1.76 22.35
CA SER A 453 -17.72 1.14 21.04
C SER A 453 -17.74 2.20 19.95
N VAL A 454 -17.36 1.83 18.73
CA VAL A 454 -17.45 2.73 17.56
C VAL A 454 -18.89 3.23 17.33
N LEU A 455 -19.91 2.42 17.62
CA LEU A 455 -21.30 2.85 17.48
C LEU A 455 -21.69 3.90 18.53
N GLN A 456 -21.32 3.70 19.80
CA GLN A 456 -21.54 4.72 20.84
C GLN A 456 -20.83 6.04 20.51
N LEU A 457 -19.62 5.98 19.96
CA LEU A 457 -18.89 7.18 19.52
C LEU A 457 -19.61 7.89 18.38
N LEU A 458 -20.18 7.13 17.44
CA LEU A 458 -20.89 7.68 16.28
C LEU A 458 -22.25 8.28 16.69
N ASP A 459 -22.94 7.68 17.65
CA ASP A 459 -24.18 8.21 18.24
C ASP A 459 -23.90 9.52 19.00
N PHE A 460 -22.81 9.55 19.80
CA PHE A 460 -22.35 10.77 20.46
C PHE A 460 -21.97 11.86 19.45
N TYR A 461 -21.33 11.50 18.34
CA TYR A 461 -21.03 12.47 17.29
C TYR A 461 -22.30 13.02 16.61
N ALA A 462 -23.32 12.17 16.42
CA ALA A 462 -24.57 12.56 15.78
C ALA A 462 -25.39 13.57 16.61
N SER A 463 -25.24 13.59 17.93
CA SER A 463 -25.90 14.57 18.80
C SER A 463 -25.19 15.93 18.85
N LEU A 464 -23.95 16.04 18.36
CA LEU A 464 -23.24 17.31 18.28
C LEU A 464 -23.85 18.24 17.22
N GLY A 465 -24.06 19.51 17.57
CA GLY A 465 -24.70 20.51 16.71
C GLY A 465 -26.23 20.41 16.70
N SER A 466 -26.81 19.46 17.43
CA SER A 466 -28.25 19.34 17.67
C SER A 466 -28.53 19.43 19.17
N ASP A 467 -28.45 18.31 19.87
CA ASP A 467 -28.74 18.22 21.30
C ASP A 467 -27.57 18.70 22.16
N LEU A 468 -26.34 18.45 21.70
CA LEU A 468 -25.10 18.79 22.40
C LEU A 468 -24.33 19.84 21.61
N MET A 469 -23.73 20.82 22.31
CA MET A 469 -22.85 21.84 21.71
C MET A 469 -23.45 22.43 20.41
N ALA A 470 -24.52 23.21 20.52
CA ALA A 470 -25.32 23.69 19.38
C ALA A 470 -24.51 24.38 18.27
N HIS A 471 -23.38 25.02 18.60
CA HIS A 471 -22.48 25.67 17.64
C HIS A 471 -21.39 24.76 17.07
N PHE A 472 -21.47 23.44 17.28
CA PHE A 472 -20.50 22.50 16.73
C PHE A 472 -20.39 22.62 15.21
N ASP A 473 -19.17 22.79 14.71
CA ASP A 473 -18.86 22.83 13.29
C ASP A 473 -17.85 21.71 12.99
N PRO A 474 -18.21 20.68 12.21
CA PRO A 474 -17.33 19.55 11.93
C PRO A 474 -16.05 19.94 11.18
N ALA A 475 -16.01 21.11 10.55
CA ALA A 475 -14.84 21.65 9.86
C ALA A 475 -13.93 22.50 10.76
N ARG A 476 -14.36 22.88 11.97
CA ARG A 476 -13.62 23.80 12.86
C ARG A 476 -13.46 23.26 14.27
N SER A 477 -14.52 22.74 14.88
CA SER A 477 -14.52 22.26 16.26
C SER A 477 -13.45 21.19 16.50
N THR A 478 -12.56 21.49 17.42
CA THR A 478 -11.49 20.62 17.87
C THR A 478 -11.99 19.65 18.93
N THR A 479 -11.19 18.62 19.21
CA THR A 479 -11.49 17.71 20.32
C THR A 479 -11.47 18.45 21.65
N ASN A 480 -10.60 19.44 21.81
CA ASN A 480 -10.59 20.31 22.99
C ASN A 480 -11.92 21.05 23.19
N ASP A 481 -12.48 21.62 22.11
CA ASP A 481 -13.79 22.29 22.19
C ASP A 481 -14.88 21.32 22.64
N VAL A 482 -14.94 20.13 22.01
CA VAL A 482 -15.92 19.08 22.33
C VAL A 482 -15.74 18.57 23.77
N VAL A 483 -14.51 18.48 24.28
CA VAL A 483 -14.25 18.06 25.67
C VAL A 483 -14.93 19.01 26.66
N TYR A 484 -14.71 20.32 26.52
CA TYR A 484 -15.26 21.30 27.47
C TYR A 484 -16.73 21.61 27.25
N GLN A 485 -17.23 21.54 26.01
CA GLN A 485 -18.58 21.99 25.65
C GLN A 485 -19.61 20.86 25.57
N ALA A 486 -19.18 19.60 25.46
CA ALA A 486 -20.08 18.45 25.38
C ALA A 486 -19.70 17.34 26.37
N ILE A 487 -18.44 16.87 26.37
CA ILE A 487 -18.03 15.70 27.17
C ILE A 487 -18.15 15.99 28.67
N ILE A 488 -17.59 17.10 29.16
CA ILE A 488 -17.66 17.49 30.58
C ILE A 488 -19.11 17.74 31.01
N PRO A 489 -19.95 18.52 30.29
CA PRO A 489 -21.36 18.66 30.65
C PRO A 489 -22.12 17.33 30.72
N GLU A 490 -21.95 16.45 29.72
CA GLU A 490 -22.69 15.18 29.64
C GLU A 490 -22.22 14.11 30.62
N SER A 491 -20.99 14.22 31.13
CA SER A 491 -20.45 13.28 32.11
C SER A 491 -20.60 13.73 33.57
N LEU A 492 -21.33 14.84 33.79
CA LEU A 492 -21.71 15.33 35.11
C LEU A 492 -22.88 14.51 35.67
N TRP A 493 -22.69 13.94 36.87
CA TRP A 493 -23.66 13.14 37.60
C TRP A 493 -23.96 13.81 38.96
N GLY A 494 -24.96 14.69 38.98
CA GLY A 494 -25.23 15.53 40.15
C GLY A 494 -24.09 16.52 40.37
N ASP A 495 -23.55 16.57 41.60
CA ASP A 495 -22.41 17.43 41.94
C ASP A 495 -21.04 16.76 41.68
N GLN A 496 -21.03 15.52 41.17
CA GLN A 496 -19.82 14.76 40.88
C GLN A 496 -19.75 14.47 39.38
N GLY A 497 -18.57 14.21 38.85
CA GLY A 497 -18.37 13.88 37.45
C GLY A 497 -17.62 12.57 37.27
N LYS A 498 -17.89 11.91 36.14
CA LYS A 498 -17.32 10.62 35.75
C LYS A 498 -16.61 10.74 34.42
N ALA A 499 -15.93 9.68 33.98
CA ALA A 499 -15.51 9.59 32.59
C ALA A 499 -16.75 9.37 31.69
N LEU A 500 -16.79 9.98 30.51
CA LEU A 500 -17.94 9.83 29.60
C LEU A 500 -18.17 8.37 29.21
N ALA A 501 -17.11 7.58 29.03
CA ALA A 501 -17.20 6.15 28.76
C ALA A 501 -17.97 5.34 29.83
N GLU A 502 -18.09 5.86 31.06
CA GLU A 502 -18.89 5.23 32.12
C GLU A 502 -20.36 5.61 32.10
N VAL A 503 -20.68 6.79 31.56
CA VAL A 503 -22.04 7.34 31.49
C VAL A 503 -22.75 6.90 30.21
N LEU A 504 -21.99 6.65 29.13
CA LEU A 504 -22.55 6.16 27.88
C LEU A 504 -23.27 4.81 28.07
N PRO A 505 -24.45 4.62 27.44
CA PRO A 505 -25.24 3.39 27.57
C PRO A 505 -24.40 2.18 27.16
N LYS A 506 -24.16 1.22 28.06
CA LYS A 506 -23.45 0.00 27.70
C LYS A 506 -24.23 -0.80 26.66
N PRO A 507 -23.56 -1.46 25.68
CA PRO A 507 -24.23 -2.33 24.74
C PRO A 507 -25.07 -3.38 25.48
N THR A 508 -26.30 -3.63 25.02
CA THR A 508 -27.28 -4.48 25.70
C THR A 508 -26.69 -5.85 26.04
N ALA A 509 -26.78 -6.26 27.31
CA ALA A 509 -26.07 -7.41 27.88
C ALA A 509 -26.31 -8.76 27.18
N CYS A 510 -27.34 -8.90 26.34
CA CYS A 510 -27.59 -10.11 25.56
C CYS A 510 -26.44 -10.49 24.61
N LEU A 511 -25.62 -9.53 24.15
CA LEU A 511 -24.45 -9.82 23.31
C LEU A 511 -23.17 -10.11 24.12
N GLN A 512 -23.15 -9.82 25.43
CA GLN A 512 -21.97 -10.01 26.30
C GLN A 512 -21.82 -11.45 26.83
N GLN A 513 -22.82 -12.31 26.64
CA GLN A 513 -22.83 -13.70 27.13
C GLN A 513 -22.15 -14.71 26.20
N MET A 514 -21.57 -14.29 25.06
CA MET A 514 -20.72 -15.16 24.25
C MET A 514 -19.23 -14.90 24.57
N PRO A 515 -18.58 -15.73 25.41
CA PRO A 515 -17.19 -15.52 25.84
C PRO A 515 -16.15 -15.63 24.71
N SER A 516 -16.53 -16.07 23.52
CA SER A 516 -15.63 -16.29 22.38
C SER A 516 -15.40 -15.08 21.46
N PHE A 517 -16.07 -13.94 21.69
CA PHE A 517 -16.00 -12.80 20.75
C PHE A 517 -15.81 -11.41 21.41
N ARG A 518 -15.15 -11.34 22.57
CA ARG A 518 -14.69 -10.02 23.07
C ARG A 518 -13.55 -9.55 22.18
N SER A 519 -13.83 -8.64 21.25
CA SER A 519 -12.77 -7.97 20.50
C SER A 519 -11.86 -7.26 21.50
N ALA A 520 -10.56 -7.51 21.42
CA ALA A 520 -9.61 -6.76 22.20
C ALA A 520 -9.75 -5.25 21.90
N PRO A 521 -9.62 -4.39 22.93
CA PRO A 521 -9.78 -2.95 22.75
C PRO A 521 -8.66 -2.39 21.86
N ARG A 522 -8.88 -1.21 21.31
CA ARG A 522 -7.88 -0.47 20.53
C ARG A 522 -7.58 0.84 21.22
N MET A 523 -6.33 1.15 21.51
CA MET A 523 -5.97 2.47 22.05
C MET A 523 -5.81 3.46 20.91
N VAL A 524 -6.43 4.64 21.02
CA VAL A 524 -6.31 5.70 20.01
C VAL A 524 -5.36 6.79 20.50
N THR A 525 -4.23 6.93 19.83
CA THR A 525 -3.32 8.07 19.98
C THR A 525 -3.83 9.21 19.10
N HIS A 526 -4.14 10.36 19.72
CA HIS A 526 -4.67 11.53 19.04
C HIS A 526 -4.24 12.84 19.71
N HIS A 527 -4.37 13.95 18.99
CA HIS A 527 -4.11 15.29 19.51
C HIS A 527 -5.40 16.09 19.68
N TRP A 528 -5.53 16.79 20.80
CA TRP A 528 -6.78 17.49 21.15
C TRP A 528 -7.07 18.74 20.32
N ALA A 529 -6.05 19.40 19.77
CA ALA A 529 -6.27 20.51 18.84
C ALA A 529 -6.72 20.03 17.45
N ASN A 530 -6.71 18.72 17.18
CA ASN A 530 -7.24 18.18 15.94
C ASN A 530 -8.77 18.27 15.96
N ARG A 531 -9.37 18.44 14.77
CA ARG A 531 -10.82 18.45 14.60
C ARG A 531 -11.42 17.17 15.16
N PHE A 532 -12.48 17.29 15.96
CA PHE A 532 -13.13 16.12 16.57
C PHE A 532 -13.69 15.15 15.51
N ARG A 533 -14.22 15.70 14.40
CA ARG A 533 -14.64 14.90 13.23
C ARG A 533 -13.52 13.98 12.74
N ASP A 534 -12.29 14.47 12.65
CA ASP A 534 -11.19 13.71 12.07
C ASP A 534 -10.81 12.52 12.97
N LEU A 535 -10.88 12.70 14.30
CA LEU A 535 -10.75 11.61 15.28
C LEU A 535 -11.83 10.54 15.09
N VAL A 536 -13.11 10.94 14.99
CA VAL A 536 -14.21 9.98 14.76
C VAL A 536 -14.06 9.30 13.39
N ALA A 537 -13.64 10.03 12.37
CA ALA A 537 -13.39 9.49 11.03
C ALA A 537 -12.30 8.41 11.05
N VAL A 538 -11.22 8.62 11.82
CA VAL A 538 -10.16 7.63 12.01
C VAL A 538 -10.70 6.35 12.66
N VAL A 539 -11.44 6.48 13.77
CA VAL A 539 -11.98 5.32 14.51
C VAL A 539 -12.94 4.51 13.64
N VAL A 540 -13.80 5.19 12.88
CA VAL A 540 -14.72 4.54 11.93
C VAL A 540 -13.96 3.93 10.75
N ALA A 541 -12.94 4.61 10.22
CA ALA A 541 -12.10 4.06 9.15
C ALA A 541 -11.37 2.79 9.59
N ASP A 542 -10.73 2.79 10.77
CA ASP A 542 -10.07 1.61 11.33
C ASP A 542 -11.07 0.46 11.56
N SER A 543 -12.25 0.76 12.11
CA SER A 543 -13.34 -0.21 12.28
C SER A 543 -13.84 -0.79 10.95
N LEU A 544 -13.70 -0.03 9.87
CA LEU A 544 -14.04 -0.48 8.52
C LEU A 544 -12.86 -1.14 7.79
N GLY A 545 -11.70 -1.32 8.44
CA GLY A 545 -10.49 -1.85 7.82
C GLY A 545 -9.88 -0.91 6.76
N LEU A 546 -10.22 0.38 6.81
CA LEU A 546 -9.74 1.40 5.90
C LEU A 546 -8.51 2.08 6.49
N ARG A 547 -7.48 2.26 5.67
CA ARG A 547 -6.31 3.06 6.03
C ARG A 547 -6.55 4.57 5.88
N ARG A 548 -7.52 4.98 5.04
CA ARG A 548 -7.85 6.39 4.77
C ARG A 548 -9.14 6.81 5.45
N TRP A 549 -9.16 8.02 6.00
CA TRP A 549 -10.34 8.58 6.67
C TRP A 549 -11.03 9.75 5.93
N ASP A 550 -10.48 10.24 4.82
CA ASP A 550 -11.02 11.38 4.05
C ASP A 550 -12.48 11.21 3.63
N SER A 551 -12.83 10.07 3.03
CA SER A 551 -14.21 9.77 2.63
C SER A 551 -15.17 9.64 3.83
N ILE A 552 -14.68 9.16 4.97
CA ILE A 552 -15.48 9.03 6.20
C ILE A 552 -15.74 10.41 6.79
N ALA A 553 -14.73 11.28 6.83
CA ALA A 553 -14.89 12.67 7.26
C ALA A 553 -15.88 13.44 6.37
N GLU A 554 -15.93 13.17 5.07
CA GLU A 554 -16.94 13.76 4.19
C GLU A 554 -18.37 13.33 4.56
N LEU A 555 -18.58 12.04 4.82
CA LEU A 555 -19.88 11.50 5.25
C LEU A 555 -20.30 12.07 6.61
N LEU A 556 -19.37 12.16 7.57
CA LEU A 556 -19.62 12.77 8.89
C LEU A 556 -19.99 14.25 8.76
N SER A 557 -19.29 15.01 7.91
CA SER A 557 -19.60 16.43 7.68
C SER A 557 -20.97 16.66 7.04
N LYS A 558 -21.51 15.65 6.36
CA LYS A 558 -22.85 15.64 5.75
C LYS A 558 -23.94 15.11 6.70
N GLY A 559 -23.59 14.79 7.95
CA GLY A 559 -24.52 14.19 8.92
C GLY A 559 -24.95 12.76 8.57
N GLN A 560 -24.20 12.04 7.72
CA GLN A 560 -24.55 10.69 7.25
C GLN A 560 -24.08 9.59 8.23
N THR A 561 -24.28 9.80 9.53
CA THR A 561 -23.89 8.86 10.59
C THR A 561 -24.66 7.54 10.50
N ALA A 562 -25.95 7.57 10.12
CA ALA A 562 -26.76 6.36 9.92
C ALA A 562 -26.18 5.41 8.86
N THR A 563 -25.70 5.97 7.73
CA THR A 563 -25.05 5.20 6.66
C THR A 563 -23.73 4.59 7.13
N LEU A 564 -22.95 5.30 7.95
CA LEU A 564 -21.73 4.76 8.54
C LEU A 564 -22.04 3.65 9.54
N ALA A 565 -23.08 3.81 10.37
CA ALA A 565 -23.53 2.79 11.31
C ALA A 565 -23.99 1.50 10.59
N GLU A 566 -24.68 1.63 9.45
CA GLU A 566 -25.07 0.50 8.60
C GLU A 566 -23.83 -0.24 8.06
N ARG A 567 -22.85 0.49 7.50
CA ARG A 567 -21.59 -0.10 7.02
C ARG A 567 -20.83 -0.86 8.13
N LEU A 568 -20.81 -0.32 9.35
CA LEU A 568 -20.19 -0.99 10.49
C LEU A 568 -20.93 -2.28 10.88
N ARG A 569 -22.26 -2.30 10.80
CA ARG A 569 -23.07 -3.49 11.04
C ARG A 569 -22.86 -4.55 9.96
N ASP A 570 -22.83 -4.14 8.69
CA ASP A 570 -22.56 -5.03 7.55
C ASP A 570 -21.18 -5.69 7.66
N GLN A 571 -20.20 -4.97 8.22
CA GLN A 571 -18.85 -5.47 8.49
C GLN A 571 -18.73 -6.27 9.79
N GLY A 572 -19.74 -6.23 10.67
CA GLY A 572 -19.70 -6.86 11.99
C GLY A 572 -18.72 -6.19 12.97
N SER A 573 -18.35 -4.92 12.73
CA SER A 573 -17.38 -4.17 13.56
C SER A 573 -18.02 -3.09 14.43
N GLN A 574 -19.35 -2.97 14.45
CA GLN A 574 -20.09 -1.95 15.20
C GLN A 574 -19.81 -1.94 16.71
N ASN A 575 -19.42 -3.09 17.27
CA ASN A 575 -19.13 -3.27 18.70
C ASN A 575 -17.64 -3.25 19.02
N TRP A 576 -16.78 -2.90 18.06
CA TRP A 576 -15.35 -2.76 18.33
C TRP A 576 -15.12 -1.65 19.35
N GLU A 577 -14.37 -1.98 20.39
CA GLU A 577 -14.11 -1.10 21.52
C GLU A 577 -12.81 -0.30 21.32
N PHE A 578 -12.86 0.96 21.68
CA PHE A 578 -11.75 1.90 21.62
C PHE A 578 -11.53 2.55 22.99
N TRP A 579 -10.26 2.74 23.33
CA TRP A 579 -9.82 3.57 24.43
C TRP A 579 -9.34 4.90 23.86
N ILE A 580 -10.06 5.98 24.18
CA ILE A 580 -9.81 7.33 23.67
C ILE A 580 -9.68 8.24 24.88
N CYS A 581 -8.53 8.91 25.08
CA CYS A 581 -8.26 9.61 26.33
C CYS A 581 -9.29 10.69 26.65
N ALA A 582 -9.83 11.39 25.65
CA ALA A 582 -10.90 12.38 25.82
C ALA A 582 -12.17 11.80 26.47
N LEU A 583 -12.46 10.51 26.27
CA LEU A 583 -13.69 9.84 26.70
C LEU A 583 -13.48 8.92 27.90
N CYS A 584 -12.32 8.27 27.99
CA CYS A 584 -12.01 7.26 29.00
C CYS A 584 -11.38 7.84 30.28
N ILE A 585 -10.76 9.02 30.20
CA ILE A 585 -10.26 9.73 31.38
C ILE A 585 -11.39 10.51 32.02
N ASN A 586 -11.44 10.50 33.35
CA ASN A 586 -12.39 11.32 34.10
C ASN A 586 -11.95 12.79 34.04
N GLN A 587 -12.47 13.53 33.05
CA GLN A 587 -12.15 14.95 32.85
C GLN A 587 -12.52 15.80 34.06
N HIS A 588 -13.52 15.37 34.85
CA HIS A 588 -13.89 16.03 36.09
C HIS A 588 -12.89 15.81 37.22
N ALA A 589 -12.16 14.70 37.23
CA ALA A 589 -11.09 14.45 38.20
C ALA A 589 -9.76 15.11 37.79
N SER A 590 -9.69 15.80 36.64
CA SER A 590 -8.46 16.39 36.13
C SER A 590 -8.64 17.86 35.74
N ILE A 591 -9.19 18.14 34.55
CA ILE A 591 -9.04 19.45 33.89
C ILE A 591 -10.27 20.35 33.97
N CYS A 592 -11.44 19.83 34.36
CA CYS A 592 -12.71 20.56 34.17
C CYS A 592 -12.81 21.90 34.91
N ALA A 593 -12.04 22.13 36.00
CA ALA A 593 -12.13 23.35 36.79
C ALA A 593 -11.41 24.55 36.13
N ASN A 594 -10.38 24.29 35.32
CA ASN A 594 -9.49 25.31 34.78
C ASN A 594 -9.42 25.21 33.26
N ALA A 595 -10.53 25.52 32.60
CA ALA A 595 -10.57 25.58 31.15
C ALA A 595 -9.62 26.69 30.65
N SER A 596 -8.63 26.29 29.86
CA SER A 596 -7.70 27.19 29.19
C SER A 596 -8.00 27.27 27.70
N GLY A 597 -7.92 28.47 27.14
CA GLY A 597 -8.16 28.72 25.72
C GLY A 597 -9.57 29.19 25.36
N PHE A 598 -9.83 29.20 24.07
CA PHE A 598 -11.07 29.70 23.47
C PHE A 598 -11.62 28.65 22.50
N ASP A 599 -12.95 28.56 22.46
CA ASP A 599 -13.66 27.73 21.51
C ASP A 599 -13.33 28.17 20.08
N THR A 600 -12.89 27.23 19.25
CA THR A 600 -12.39 27.57 17.90
C THR A 600 -13.46 28.05 16.94
N VAL A 601 -14.75 27.85 17.23
CA VAL A 601 -15.88 28.28 16.39
C VAL A 601 -16.37 29.66 16.79
N THR A 602 -16.72 29.81 18.07
CA THR A 602 -17.35 31.00 18.65
C THR A 602 -16.35 32.05 19.12
N GLY A 603 -15.10 31.67 19.35
CA GLY A 603 -14.07 32.53 19.94
C GLY A 603 -14.31 32.86 21.41
N GLN A 604 -15.29 32.23 22.06
CA GLN A 604 -15.58 32.44 23.47
C GLN A 604 -14.65 31.63 24.37
N LYS A 605 -14.39 32.13 25.57
CA LYS A 605 -13.58 31.38 26.55
C LYS A 605 -14.28 30.07 26.89
N LEU A 606 -13.53 28.98 26.92
CA LEU A 606 -14.09 27.66 27.26
C LEU A 606 -14.64 27.65 28.69
N PRO A 607 -15.78 26.98 28.95
CA PRO A 607 -16.43 27.00 30.25
C PRO A 607 -15.66 26.17 31.29
N SER A 608 -15.53 26.70 32.50
CA SER A 608 -15.10 25.93 33.68
C SER A 608 -16.29 25.25 34.35
N CYS A 609 -16.09 24.03 34.84
CA CYS A 609 -17.08 23.25 35.56
C CYS A 609 -16.96 23.45 37.08
N SER A 610 -18.10 23.60 37.76
CA SER A 610 -18.21 23.80 39.22
C SER A 610 -18.46 22.52 40.03
N CYS A 611 -18.22 21.34 39.45
CA CYS A 611 -18.45 20.08 40.15
C CYS A 611 -17.54 19.94 41.39
N LEU A 612 -18.00 19.17 42.37
CA LEU A 612 -17.29 18.86 43.61
C LEU A 612 -16.31 17.69 43.48
N THR A 613 -16.07 17.17 42.27
CA THR A 613 -15.08 16.11 42.05
C THR A 613 -13.67 16.61 42.33
N PRO A 614 -12.93 15.97 43.24
CA PRO A 614 -11.55 16.35 43.54
C PRO A 614 -10.67 16.31 42.30
N LYS A 615 -9.77 17.29 42.15
CA LYS A 615 -8.82 17.33 41.04
C LYS A 615 -7.52 16.64 41.45
N TYR A 616 -7.13 15.66 40.66
CA TYR A 616 -5.88 14.92 40.84
C TYR A 616 -4.98 15.19 39.64
N LEU A 617 -3.89 15.91 39.90
CA LEU A 617 -2.86 16.24 38.93
C LEU A 617 -1.55 15.54 39.35
N ASN A 618 -0.41 15.95 38.79
CA ASN A 618 0.88 15.29 38.99
C ASN A 618 1.34 15.27 40.47
N ASP A 619 0.84 16.16 41.31
CA ASP A 619 1.03 16.18 42.77
C ASP A 619 0.34 15.00 43.48
N SER A 620 -0.72 14.46 42.87
CA SER A 620 -1.50 13.32 43.36
C SER A 620 -1.16 12.05 42.56
N ARG A 621 0.12 11.67 42.51
CA ARG A 621 0.67 10.59 41.65
C ARG A 621 -0.22 9.34 41.57
N ILE A 622 -0.68 8.81 42.71
CA ILE A 622 -1.51 7.59 42.76
C ILE A 622 -2.88 7.79 42.11
N LYS A 623 -3.53 8.93 42.34
CA LYS A 623 -4.91 9.19 41.91
C LYS A 623 -5.03 9.87 40.54
N CYS A 624 -3.97 10.52 40.07
CA CYS A 624 -3.93 11.14 38.74
C CYS A 624 -4.08 10.08 37.64
N GLU A 625 -5.06 10.19 36.76
CA GLU A 625 -5.23 9.21 35.67
C GLU A 625 -4.27 9.49 34.49
N LEU A 626 -3.85 10.75 34.32
CA LEU A 626 -3.04 11.21 33.19
C LEU A 626 -1.63 10.62 33.16
N ASN A 627 -1.08 10.21 34.31
CA ASN A 627 0.27 9.63 34.39
C ASN A 627 0.30 8.09 34.24
N LYS A 628 -0.84 7.45 33.93
CA LYS A 628 -0.99 5.98 33.91
C LYS A 628 -1.07 5.35 32.53
N PHE A 629 -0.89 6.13 31.46
CA PHE A 629 -1.13 5.64 30.11
C PHE A 629 -0.19 4.49 29.75
N ASP A 630 1.10 4.60 30.10
CA ASP A 630 2.09 3.54 29.88
C ASP A 630 1.70 2.22 30.58
N SER A 631 1.33 2.32 31.87
CA SER A 631 0.89 1.17 32.67
C SER A 631 -0.43 0.58 32.17
N MET A 632 -1.34 1.41 31.67
CA MET A 632 -2.60 1.00 31.08
C MET A 632 -2.38 0.24 29.77
N MET A 633 -1.52 0.74 28.89
CA MET A 633 -1.14 0.06 27.66
C MET A 633 -0.52 -1.31 27.95
N GLU A 634 0.39 -1.37 28.93
CA GLU A 634 1.02 -2.62 29.33
C GLU A 634 0.00 -3.60 29.94
N HIS A 635 -0.92 -3.11 30.78
CA HIS A 635 -1.97 -3.93 31.37
C HIS A 635 -2.93 -4.49 30.31
N LEU A 636 -3.32 -3.68 29.32
CA LEU A 636 -4.15 -4.13 28.19
C LEU A 636 -3.40 -5.15 27.33
N HIS A 637 -2.12 -4.92 27.02
CA HIS A 637 -1.31 -5.88 26.29
C HIS A 637 -1.21 -7.22 27.03
N GLN A 638 -0.97 -7.20 28.34
CA GLN A 638 -0.92 -8.40 29.17
C GLN A 638 -2.27 -9.14 29.23
N SER A 639 -3.38 -8.39 29.20
CA SER A 639 -4.73 -8.95 29.32
C SER A 639 -5.26 -9.53 28.00
N PHE A 640 -4.86 -8.98 26.86
CA PHE A 640 -5.42 -9.31 25.54
C PHE A 640 -4.39 -9.86 24.53
N GLY A 641 -3.10 -9.86 24.87
CA GLY A 641 -2.01 -10.33 24.01
C GLY A 641 -1.96 -9.58 22.68
N ASP A 642 -1.79 -10.35 21.61
CA ASP A 642 -1.73 -9.87 20.21
C ASP A 642 -3.07 -9.27 19.72
N GLY A 643 -4.16 -9.41 20.49
CA GLY A 643 -5.42 -8.76 20.15
C GLY A 643 -5.40 -7.24 20.41
N PHE A 644 -4.61 -6.77 21.38
CA PHE A 644 -4.53 -5.34 21.71
C PHE A 644 -3.60 -4.61 20.75
N LEU A 645 -4.10 -3.53 20.15
CA LEU A 645 -3.35 -2.73 19.18
C LEU A 645 -3.56 -1.23 19.41
N GLN A 646 -2.68 -0.43 18.81
CA GLN A 646 -2.77 1.02 18.81
C GLN A 646 -3.27 1.53 17.45
N VAL A 647 -4.18 2.49 17.46
CA VAL A 647 -4.62 3.25 16.28
C VAL A 647 -4.07 4.67 16.39
N ILE A 648 -3.41 5.14 15.34
CA ILE A 648 -2.74 6.44 15.31
C ILE A 648 -3.55 7.38 14.42
N ALA A 649 -4.22 8.34 15.04
CA ALA A 649 -5.11 9.29 14.39
C ALA A 649 -4.34 10.51 13.86
N ILE A 650 -3.75 10.35 12.67
CA ILE A 650 -2.95 11.41 12.05
C ILE A 650 -3.87 12.41 11.34
N ASP A 651 -3.82 13.66 11.79
CA ASP A 651 -4.50 14.79 11.18
C ASP A 651 -3.84 15.24 9.87
N LYS A 652 -4.54 16.11 9.13
CA LYS A 652 -4.07 16.62 7.84
C LYS A 652 -2.70 17.30 7.94
N ASP A 653 -2.45 17.98 9.05
CA ASP A 653 -1.27 18.82 9.24
C ASP A 653 -0.17 18.10 10.04
N PHE A 654 -0.38 16.81 10.37
CA PHE A 654 0.56 15.97 11.10
C PHE A 654 0.88 16.50 12.52
N ASN A 655 0.00 17.33 13.09
CA ASN A 655 0.16 17.94 14.42
C ASN A 655 0.19 16.92 15.56
N ILE A 656 -0.32 15.71 15.35
CA ILE A 656 -0.14 14.61 16.32
C ILE A 656 1.35 14.41 16.68
N PHE A 657 2.27 14.61 15.74
CA PHE A 657 3.70 14.43 15.98
C PHE A 657 4.33 15.61 16.70
N SER A 658 3.64 16.74 16.83
CA SER A 658 4.13 17.89 17.60
C SER A 658 3.82 17.76 19.11
N ARG A 659 3.35 16.59 19.58
CA ARG A 659 2.90 16.38 20.96
C ARG A 659 3.71 15.30 21.66
N ALA A 660 4.34 15.68 22.78
CA ALA A 660 5.24 14.79 23.50
C ALA A 660 4.54 13.51 23.97
N TRP A 661 3.31 13.63 24.49
CA TRP A 661 2.50 12.48 24.90
C TRP A 661 2.21 11.51 23.75
N CYS A 662 1.85 12.03 22.57
CA CYS A 662 1.56 11.18 21.42
C CYS A 662 2.83 10.40 20.98
N LEU A 663 3.99 11.05 20.99
CA LEU A 663 5.25 10.37 20.67
C LEU A 663 5.66 9.33 21.73
N ALA A 664 5.42 9.61 23.01
CA ALA A 664 5.63 8.66 24.09
C ALA A 664 4.74 7.42 23.92
N GLU A 665 3.46 7.60 23.58
CA GLU A 665 2.53 6.49 23.30
C GLU A 665 2.99 5.64 22.09
N LEU A 666 3.51 6.25 21.03
CA LEU A 666 4.09 5.52 19.90
C LEU A 666 5.31 4.69 20.33
N GLY A 667 6.20 5.28 21.11
CA GLY A 667 7.37 4.60 21.66
C GLY A 667 6.99 3.44 22.57
N GLN A 668 6.00 3.63 23.44
CA GLN A 668 5.51 2.61 24.37
C GLN A 668 4.82 1.45 23.63
N ALA A 669 4.02 1.74 22.59
CA ALA A 669 3.44 0.70 21.73
C ALA A 669 4.51 -0.13 21.04
N CYS A 670 5.53 0.52 20.45
CA CYS A 670 6.65 -0.16 19.81
C CYS A 670 7.44 -1.02 20.80
N ALA A 671 7.70 -0.52 22.02
CA ALA A 671 8.41 -1.26 23.06
C ALA A 671 7.64 -2.51 23.51
N ASN A 672 6.31 -2.41 23.56
CA ASN A 672 5.39 -3.52 23.83
C ASN A 672 5.11 -4.41 22.62
N GLN A 673 5.70 -4.13 21.44
CA GLN A 673 5.45 -4.85 20.19
C GLN A 673 3.96 -4.90 19.83
N LEU A 674 3.22 -3.83 20.11
CA LEU A 674 1.83 -3.72 19.69
C LEU A 674 1.75 -3.52 18.19
N ASP A 675 0.72 -4.09 17.56
CA ASP A 675 0.36 -3.70 16.21
C ASP A 675 -0.07 -2.22 16.21
N GLN A 676 0.46 -1.44 15.26
CA GLN A 676 0.18 -0.02 15.14
C GLN A 676 -0.50 0.26 13.80
N HIS A 677 -1.77 0.64 13.87
CA HIS A 677 -2.59 1.00 12.73
C HIS A 677 -2.53 2.50 12.47
N VAL A 678 -1.84 2.89 11.41
CA VAL A 678 -1.82 4.28 10.97
C VAL A 678 -2.99 4.55 10.03
N VAL A 679 -3.83 5.52 10.39
CA VAL A 679 -4.93 5.99 9.55
C VAL A 679 -4.66 7.44 9.13
N LEU A 680 -4.45 7.67 7.84
CA LEU A 680 -4.13 8.99 7.28
C LEU A 680 -5.33 9.60 6.55
N HIS A 681 -5.34 10.92 6.40
CA HIS A 681 -6.29 11.59 5.52
C HIS A 681 -6.13 11.09 4.08
N SER A 682 -4.94 11.27 3.52
CA SER A 682 -4.60 10.86 2.16
C SER A 682 -3.07 10.79 1.97
N PRO A 683 -2.57 10.05 0.97
CA PRO A 683 -1.14 9.97 0.66
C PRO A 683 -0.53 11.35 0.35
N GLU A 684 -1.29 12.25 -0.27
CA GLU A 684 -0.83 13.60 -0.61
C GLU A 684 -0.49 14.41 0.66
N MET A 685 -1.22 14.20 1.76
CA MET A 685 -0.89 14.86 3.03
C MET A 685 0.40 14.31 3.65
N LEU A 686 0.70 13.02 3.46
CA LEU A 686 1.98 12.46 3.90
C LEU A 686 3.15 13.04 3.11
N GLU A 687 2.98 13.27 1.81
CA GLU A 687 4.00 13.92 0.97
C GLU A 687 4.23 15.37 1.37
N GLN A 688 3.17 16.12 1.65
CA GLN A 688 3.27 17.53 2.07
C GLN A 688 3.96 17.69 3.43
N ASN A 689 3.81 16.71 4.33
CA ASN A 689 4.30 16.79 5.71
C ASN A 689 5.53 15.90 5.99
N SER A 690 6.07 15.17 5.01
CA SER A 690 7.18 14.24 5.28
C SER A 690 8.42 14.92 5.85
N GLY A 691 8.69 16.17 5.44
CA GLY A 691 9.81 16.94 5.98
C GLY A 691 9.72 17.19 7.49
N GLN A 692 8.50 17.30 8.05
CA GLN A 692 8.31 17.45 9.50
C GLN A 692 8.74 16.19 10.27
N LEU A 693 8.56 15.02 9.64
CA LEU A 693 8.88 13.73 10.25
C LEU A 693 10.39 13.43 10.27
N ASP A 694 11.14 13.94 9.28
CA ASP A 694 12.60 13.76 9.20
C ASP A 694 13.33 14.47 10.35
N SER A 695 12.79 15.62 10.77
CA SER A 695 13.33 16.43 11.87
C SER A 695 12.66 16.17 13.22
N LEU A 696 11.86 15.11 13.34
CA LEU A 696 11.04 14.87 14.53
C LEU A 696 11.90 14.63 15.78
N ARG A 697 11.65 15.42 16.83
CA ARG A 697 12.32 15.32 18.14
C ARG A 697 11.31 15.51 19.27
N VAL A 698 11.33 14.60 20.25
CA VAL A 698 10.39 14.61 21.37
C VAL A 698 10.59 15.84 22.28
N GLU A 699 11.81 16.31 22.43
CA GLU A 699 12.17 17.50 23.18
C GLU A 699 11.74 18.80 22.50
N ASP A 700 11.36 18.79 21.23
CA ASP A 700 10.82 19.97 20.52
C ASP A 700 9.28 19.98 20.55
N CYS A 701 8.65 18.89 21.01
CA CYS A 701 7.21 18.76 21.06
C CYS A 701 6.57 19.60 22.18
N ALA A 702 5.30 19.93 21.98
CA ALA A 702 4.47 20.62 22.96
C ALA A 702 3.82 19.63 23.94
N SER A 703 3.64 20.10 25.17
CA SER A 703 2.76 19.51 26.19
C SER A 703 1.76 20.57 26.66
N SER A 704 0.67 20.17 27.30
CA SER A 704 -0.28 21.14 27.85
C SER A 704 0.27 21.80 29.10
N ARG A 705 1.15 21.08 29.82
CA ARG A 705 1.87 21.53 31.00
C ARG A 705 3.36 21.22 30.83
N PRO A 706 4.28 22.17 31.06
CA PRO A 706 5.71 21.94 30.90
C PRO A 706 6.22 20.73 31.70
N GLU A 707 5.72 20.54 32.91
CA GLU A 707 6.07 19.42 33.80
C GLU A 707 5.75 18.04 33.21
N ASP A 708 4.72 17.92 32.37
CA ASP A 708 4.39 16.67 31.69
C ASP A 708 5.49 16.30 30.68
N LYS A 709 6.02 17.30 29.96
CA LYS A 709 7.13 17.09 29.02
C LYS A 709 8.40 16.72 29.76
N GLU A 710 8.68 17.40 30.87
CA GLU A 710 9.81 17.06 31.74
C GLU A 710 9.70 15.62 32.26
N GLU A 711 8.50 15.18 32.68
CA GLU A 711 8.26 13.80 33.12
C GLU A 711 8.50 12.79 31.97
N ILE A 712 8.01 13.07 30.76
CA ILE A 712 8.24 12.22 29.59
C ILE A 712 9.73 12.13 29.25
N LEU A 713 10.44 13.26 29.21
CA LEU A 713 11.88 13.29 28.93
C LEU A 713 12.66 12.56 30.02
N ALA A 714 12.30 12.74 31.29
CA ALA A 714 12.91 12.04 32.42
C ALA A 714 12.67 10.53 32.35
N LYS A 715 11.49 10.08 31.91
CA LYS A 715 11.19 8.65 31.67
C LYS A 715 12.03 8.05 30.55
N ILE A 716 12.33 8.82 29.50
CA ILE A 716 13.19 8.35 28.40
C ILE A 716 14.65 8.24 28.87
N GLY A 717 15.12 9.18 29.68
CA GLY A 717 16.42 9.10 30.36
C GLY A 717 17.36 10.26 30.02
N SER A 718 18.65 9.94 29.91
CA SER A 718 19.72 10.89 29.60
C SER A 718 19.57 11.50 28.20
N VAL A 719 20.28 12.60 27.93
CA VAL A 719 20.34 13.24 26.58
C VAL A 719 20.70 12.24 25.48
N SER A 720 21.59 11.30 25.78
CA SER A 720 21.98 10.24 24.84
C SER A 720 20.86 9.24 24.55
N GLU A 721 20.00 8.95 25.54
CA GLU A 721 18.85 8.06 25.40
C GLU A 721 17.70 8.76 24.67
N ILE A 722 17.51 10.06 24.91
CA ILE A 722 16.57 10.90 24.14
C ILE A 722 16.95 10.93 22.65
N ALA A 723 18.23 11.08 22.33
CA ALA A 723 18.70 11.02 20.94
C ALA A 723 18.41 9.65 20.30
N LYS A 724 18.65 8.55 21.01
CA LYS A 724 18.31 7.19 20.55
C LYS A 724 16.80 7.00 20.38
N PHE A 725 16.00 7.54 21.28
CA PHE A 725 14.55 7.51 21.20
C PHE A 725 14.05 8.23 19.95
N ASN A 726 14.57 9.43 19.66
CA ASN A 726 14.23 10.17 18.43
C ASN A 726 14.62 9.41 17.17
N GLU A 727 15.80 8.79 17.13
CA GLU A 727 16.18 7.95 16.00
C GLU A 727 15.27 6.73 15.86
N GLY A 728 14.95 6.08 16.98
CA GLY A 728 14.00 4.97 17.03
C GLY A 728 12.61 5.36 16.53
N LEU A 729 12.10 6.53 16.90
CA LEU A 729 10.84 7.07 16.40
C LEU A 729 10.88 7.34 14.90
N ARG A 730 11.95 7.97 14.39
CA ARG A 730 12.10 8.21 12.95
C ARG A 730 12.19 6.91 12.18
N GLN A 731 12.90 5.91 12.69
CA GLN A 731 12.97 4.59 12.09
C GLN A 731 11.61 3.86 12.16
N LEU A 732 10.86 4.01 13.26
CA LEU A 732 9.52 3.47 13.39
C LEU A 732 8.55 4.11 12.38
N LEU A 733 8.64 5.41 12.15
CA LEU A 733 7.76 6.13 11.23
C LEU A 733 8.17 5.95 9.77
N LEU A 734 9.43 6.23 9.45
CA LEU A 734 9.96 6.41 8.09
C LEU A 734 10.94 5.31 7.66
N GLY A 735 11.21 4.33 8.51
CA GLY A 735 12.14 3.24 8.19
C GLY A 735 11.72 2.45 6.95
N SER A 736 12.64 1.62 6.48
CA SER A 736 12.41 0.58 5.45
C SER A 736 11.16 -0.27 5.71
N GLU A 737 10.84 -0.47 6.98
CA GLU A 737 9.70 -1.23 7.48
C GLU A 737 8.88 -0.39 8.46
N GLY A 738 8.98 0.94 8.40
CA GLY A 738 8.22 1.84 9.26
C GLY A 738 6.71 1.76 9.04
N ILE A 739 5.95 2.28 10.00
CA ILE A 739 4.48 2.25 9.97
C ILE A 739 3.91 3.13 8.83
N LEU A 740 4.70 4.06 8.27
CA LEU A 740 4.33 4.86 7.10
C LEU A 740 4.88 4.30 5.77
N THR A 741 5.69 3.24 5.77
CA THR A 741 6.26 2.70 4.52
C THR A 741 5.17 2.13 3.63
N GLY A 742 4.17 1.49 4.24
CA GLY A 742 2.94 1.05 3.60
C GLY A 742 2.02 2.18 3.16
N TRP A 743 2.50 3.42 3.10
CA TRP A 743 1.82 4.59 2.52
C TRP A 743 2.63 5.27 1.41
N GLN A 744 3.87 4.87 1.18
CA GLN A 744 4.72 5.42 0.13
C GLN A 744 4.33 4.80 -1.23
N ASP A 745 4.05 5.63 -2.25
CA ASP A 745 3.86 5.15 -3.63
C ASP A 745 5.17 4.45 -4.10
N GLY A 746 5.11 3.48 -4.99
CA GLY A 746 6.30 2.91 -5.65
C GLY A 746 7.14 3.95 -6.39
N GLU A 747 6.54 5.08 -6.77
CA GLU A 747 7.25 6.29 -7.22
C GLU A 747 8.06 6.92 -6.08
N LYS A 748 7.47 7.08 -4.89
CA LYS A 748 8.15 7.59 -3.69
C LYS A 748 9.24 6.64 -3.21
N LEU A 749 9.03 5.33 -3.23
CA LEU A 749 10.09 4.36 -2.93
C LEU A 749 11.31 4.57 -3.84
N LEU A 750 11.11 4.86 -5.12
CA LEU A 750 12.21 5.16 -6.03
C LEU A 750 12.85 6.53 -5.79
N LEU A 751 12.06 7.52 -5.37
CA LEU A 751 12.59 8.80 -4.91
C LEU A 751 13.49 8.57 -3.67
N ASP A 752 13.03 7.79 -2.69
CA ASP A 752 13.81 7.48 -1.48
C ASP A 752 15.09 6.72 -1.82
N VAL A 753 15.01 5.71 -2.71
CA VAL A 753 16.18 4.98 -3.21
C VAL A 753 17.16 5.93 -3.94
N GLY A 754 16.65 6.85 -4.74
CA GLY A 754 17.45 7.88 -5.41
C GLY A 754 18.15 8.78 -4.41
N ALA A 755 17.44 9.27 -3.39
CA ALA A 755 17.98 10.13 -2.34
C ALA A 755 19.04 9.41 -1.47
N ILE A 756 18.82 8.13 -1.14
CA ILE A 756 19.82 7.32 -0.43
C ILE A 756 21.08 7.16 -1.30
N ALA A 757 20.90 6.88 -2.60
CA ALA A 757 22.02 6.77 -3.52
C ALA A 757 22.77 8.10 -3.72
N ALA A 758 22.06 9.23 -3.74
CA ALA A 758 22.65 10.57 -3.83
C ALA A 758 23.54 10.88 -2.61
N ARG A 759 23.03 10.60 -1.40
CA ARG A 759 23.81 10.76 -0.16
C ARG A 759 25.05 9.87 -0.16
N ALA A 760 24.89 8.60 -0.53
CA ALA A 760 26.00 7.67 -0.68
C ALA A 760 27.05 8.18 -1.69
N TYR A 761 26.60 8.74 -2.82
CA TYR A 761 27.47 9.30 -3.84
C TYR A 761 28.26 10.51 -3.32
N ALA A 762 27.57 11.47 -2.70
CA ALA A 762 28.20 12.66 -2.12
C ALA A 762 29.26 12.32 -1.06
N MET A 763 28.98 11.36 -0.18
CA MET A 763 29.94 10.86 0.82
C MET A 763 31.20 10.27 0.16
N ASN A 764 31.03 9.49 -0.91
CA ASN A 764 32.16 8.91 -1.62
C ASN A 764 32.99 10.00 -2.33
N SER A 765 32.34 11.00 -2.94
CA SER A 765 33.01 12.12 -3.60
C SER A 765 33.82 12.97 -2.63
N GLN A 766 33.26 13.30 -1.45
CA GLN A 766 33.99 14.03 -0.40
C GLN A 766 35.23 13.27 0.03
N ARG A 767 35.09 11.97 0.31
CA ARG A 767 36.20 11.12 0.75
C ARG A 767 37.29 10.92 -0.31
N SER A 768 36.91 10.80 -1.58
CA SER A 768 37.91 10.78 -2.66
C SER A 768 38.67 12.10 -2.75
N GLY A 769 38.01 13.24 -2.50
CA GLY A 769 38.67 14.54 -2.38
C GLY A 769 39.66 14.59 -1.22
N GLU A 770 39.26 14.13 -0.04
CA GLU A 770 40.13 14.07 1.15
C GLU A 770 41.36 13.18 0.93
N LEU A 771 41.20 12.02 0.28
CA LEU A 771 42.33 11.13 -0.02
C LEU A 771 43.31 11.74 -1.04
N VAL A 772 42.81 12.42 -2.07
CA VAL A 772 43.67 13.11 -3.04
C VAL A 772 44.40 14.28 -2.38
N GLN A 773 43.72 15.02 -1.49
CA GLN A 773 44.34 16.09 -0.71
C GLN A 773 45.41 15.54 0.24
N ALA A 774 45.13 14.47 0.98
CA ALA A 774 46.11 13.83 1.87
C ALA A 774 47.34 13.30 1.11
N GLN A 775 47.15 12.71 -0.07
CA GLN A 775 48.27 12.28 -0.93
C GLN A 775 49.07 13.46 -1.48
N ALA A 776 48.41 14.58 -1.78
CA ALA A 776 49.09 15.79 -2.21
C ALA A 776 49.89 16.42 -1.05
N ASP A 777 49.35 16.39 0.18
CA ASP A 777 50.02 16.93 1.37
C ASP A 777 51.22 16.05 1.78
N GLU A 778 51.09 14.71 1.79
CA GLU A 778 52.21 13.78 2.01
C GLU A 778 53.29 13.93 0.92
N GLY A 779 52.89 14.06 -0.34
CA GLY A 779 53.84 14.29 -1.44
C GLY A 779 54.54 15.65 -1.39
N VAL A 780 53.94 16.65 -0.75
CA VAL A 780 54.58 17.96 -0.51
C VAL A 780 55.53 17.91 0.69
N GLU A 781 55.22 17.16 1.74
CA GLU A 781 56.16 16.94 2.86
C GLU A 781 57.43 16.20 2.40
N ASP A 782 57.28 15.14 1.60
CA ASP A 782 58.43 14.43 1.01
C ASP A 782 59.28 15.31 0.08
N LEU A 783 58.67 16.34 -0.56
CA LEU A 783 59.37 17.32 -1.40
C LEU A 783 59.98 18.50 -0.62
N VAL A 784 59.58 18.72 0.63
CA VAL A 784 60.11 19.77 1.53
C VAL A 784 61.25 19.22 2.42
N GLU A 785 61.32 17.92 2.66
CA GLU A 785 62.47 17.26 3.32
C GLU A 785 63.68 17.04 2.39
N LEU A 786 63.49 17.10 1.06
CA LEU A 786 64.52 17.03 0.02
C LEU A 786 65.09 18.41 -0.33
#